data_AF-A0A090AHU6-F1
#
_entry.id   AF-A0A090AHU6-F1
#
_cell.length_a   1.000
_cell.length_b   1.000
_cell.length_c   1.000
_cell.angle_alpha   90.00
_cell.angle_beta   90.00
_cell.angle_gamma   90.00
#
_symmetry.space_group_name_H-M   'P 1'
#
loop_
_entity.id
_entity.type
_entity.pdbx_description
1 polymer ?
#
loop_
_entity_poly.entity_id
_entity_poly.type
_entity_poly.pdbx_seq_one_letter_code
_entity_poly.pdbx_strand_id
1 'polypeptide(L)'
;MPGASVIIKVGSQFSQFSKRDDWWWEGDGGPLLNTGEIKGGRGGDGRYYAAAGGDALALGRNTTNQGLIQAGDGGDLTSTNAGQAGRGGVTQIWGKLGGPGYLYNQHGAQALAENGGHCQPNVASQVGGHGGNLWLVSLPDVYLSNGIYRAGQGGEHCQNAAGDGEVIIEPNIIDISGAKTRVSGGNITIFGGANWILDLRNTAELILDATGDITLATGEGGIIDLRGNQTTLLKAQGQVNLFSDTILVDDGFTFKDLIAAKQIVVGPSQLLRDVSLTAPRHVLGQPQTNLALNFTLTNNGPQAETYTLALHDPAQWTSLLLSSTLTVAELTSVTVSVPVILPATSDITNTVTLTATSQADPIVTASAQVAIIVITQPPLIDLATLNTFLTSQQLPTVSSLLVAEPAAVVDEPLAEANDPVIPATAAEIELRLAENPQPSATANNTSETIEESDAMVNPTVDAVAITDNFPVNLNPISQLAPTVVTVAEPDDSPQCPLNTNLIDWPCHNEGQILRDVTLGSHASISGGSVAGTIDNQGWLSQIEVESGANIKGGTLAGVIENHSSIDGTLTNIFLADESTLIGGAVSGHINGHCENPARLEQVLIKSPSDLNCLILGEGVQLSDNVKFQAVQIVASPPVTPSSQAEILLPALETVALDEQAQPHTTSALIAGVSR
;
A
#
# COMPACT_ATOMS: atom_id res chain seq x y z
N MET A 1 -1.82 -0.90 15.69
CA MET A 1 -2.64 -0.76 14.45
C MET A 1 -1.77 -0.25 13.34
N PRO A 2 -1.97 -0.69 12.08
CA PRO A 2 -1.20 -0.12 10.98
C PRO A 2 -1.37 1.39 10.94
N GLY A 3 -0.28 2.09 10.65
CA GLY A 3 -0.32 3.51 10.40
C GLY A 3 -1.19 3.80 9.19
N ALA A 4 -1.96 4.89 9.24
CA ALA A 4 -2.80 5.28 8.12
C ALA A 4 -1.93 5.75 6.95
N SER A 5 -2.06 5.12 5.78
CA SER A 5 -1.40 5.57 4.56
C SER A 5 -2.12 6.78 3.96
N VAL A 6 -1.36 7.72 3.39
CA VAL A 6 -1.88 8.86 2.63
C VAL A 6 -1.42 8.75 1.19
N ILE A 7 -2.38 8.65 0.27
CA ILE A 7 -2.11 8.49 -1.17
C ILE A 7 -2.83 9.61 -1.93
N ILE A 8 -2.07 10.51 -2.53
CA ILE A 8 -2.57 11.55 -3.42
C ILE A 8 -2.25 11.14 -4.86
N LYS A 9 -3.29 10.98 -5.67
CA LYS A 9 -3.20 10.67 -7.10
C LYS A 9 -3.93 11.73 -7.89
N VAL A 10 -3.29 12.28 -8.93
CA VAL A 10 -3.92 13.25 -9.83
C VAL A 10 -4.17 12.60 -11.19
N GLY A 11 -5.43 12.52 -11.61
CA GLY A 11 -5.86 11.81 -12.81
C GLY A 11 -7.31 11.32 -12.71
N SER A 12 -7.82 10.70 -13.77
CA SER A 12 -9.16 10.13 -13.85
C SER A 12 -9.20 8.60 -13.94
N GLN A 13 -8.09 7.98 -14.33
CA GLN A 13 -7.98 6.53 -14.48
C GLN A 13 -6.72 6.04 -13.79
N PHE A 14 -6.86 5.02 -12.94
CA PHE A 14 -5.73 4.44 -12.22
C PHE A 14 -5.79 2.92 -12.24
N SER A 15 -4.64 2.29 -12.51
CA SER A 15 -4.39 0.87 -12.26
C SER A 15 -3.28 0.75 -11.22
N GLN A 16 -3.43 -0.19 -10.29
CA GLN A 16 -2.43 -0.52 -9.30
C GLN A 16 -1.77 -1.85 -9.68
N PHE A 17 -0.47 -1.96 -9.44
CA PHE A 17 0.29 -3.19 -9.55
C PHE A 17 1.39 -3.22 -8.50
N SER A 18 1.97 -4.39 -8.25
CA SER A 18 3.11 -4.52 -7.33
C SER A 18 4.44 -4.46 -8.09
N LYS A 19 5.46 -3.82 -7.51
CA LYS A 19 6.85 -3.92 -7.96
C LYS A 19 7.76 -3.79 -6.74
N ARG A 20 8.72 -4.72 -6.61
CA ARG A 20 9.66 -4.81 -5.49
C ARG A 20 8.97 -4.78 -4.13
N ASP A 21 7.90 -5.57 -3.98
CA ASP A 21 7.04 -5.64 -2.79
C ASP A 21 6.29 -4.34 -2.41
N ASP A 22 6.42 -3.27 -3.20
CA ASP A 22 5.73 -1.99 -3.03
C ASP A 22 4.62 -1.79 -4.07
N TRP A 23 3.72 -0.83 -3.82
CA TRP A 23 2.63 -0.48 -4.74
C TRP A 23 3.05 0.55 -5.78
N TRP A 24 2.73 0.27 -7.04
CA TRP A 24 2.98 1.13 -8.19
C TRP A 24 1.68 1.41 -8.93
N TRP A 25 1.66 2.52 -9.67
CA TRP A 25 0.46 3.06 -10.27
C TRP A 25 0.65 3.40 -11.76
N GLU A 26 -0.39 3.21 -12.54
CA GLU A 26 -0.49 3.71 -13.91
C GLU A 26 -1.77 4.53 -14.06
N GLY A 27 -1.81 5.47 -14.99
CA GLY A 27 -2.96 6.35 -15.16
C GLY A 27 -2.78 7.40 -16.24
N ASP A 28 -3.64 8.41 -16.27
CA ASP A 28 -3.60 9.54 -17.22
C ASP A 28 -2.85 10.78 -16.70
N GLY A 29 -2.79 10.93 -15.36
CA GLY A 29 -1.88 11.85 -14.68
C GLY A 29 -2.17 13.34 -14.82
N GLY A 30 -2.04 14.10 -13.73
CA GLY A 30 -2.09 15.57 -13.75
C GLY A 30 -1.05 16.22 -12.84
N PRO A 31 -0.86 17.55 -12.94
CA PRO A 31 0.07 18.31 -12.11
C PRO A 31 -0.29 18.22 -10.63
N LEU A 32 0.73 18.03 -9.79
CA LEU A 32 0.62 18.03 -8.34
C LEU A 32 1.55 19.11 -7.79
N LEU A 33 1.01 20.00 -6.96
CA LEU A 33 1.79 20.96 -6.18
C LEU A 33 1.54 20.70 -4.69
N ASN A 34 2.58 20.28 -3.97
CA ASN A 34 2.56 20.21 -2.52
C ASN A 34 3.31 21.40 -1.92
N THR A 35 2.61 22.24 -1.16
CA THR A 35 3.20 23.33 -0.37
C THR A 35 3.09 23.09 1.13
N GLY A 36 2.54 21.94 1.56
CA GLY A 36 2.25 21.61 2.95
C GLY A 36 2.90 20.29 3.36
N GLU A 37 2.20 19.54 4.20
CA GLU A 37 2.66 18.25 4.71
C GLU A 37 1.74 17.11 4.24
N ILE A 38 2.33 16.04 3.72
CA ILE A 38 1.67 14.77 3.41
C ILE A 38 2.32 13.73 4.33
N LYS A 39 1.60 13.26 5.35
CA LYS A 39 2.15 12.40 6.41
C LYS A 39 1.39 11.09 6.56
N GLY A 40 2.11 9.97 6.49
CA GLY A 40 1.61 8.66 6.92
C GLY A 40 1.54 8.58 8.46
N GLY A 41 0.61 7.78 8.98
CA GLY A 41 0.48 7.54 10.42
C GLY A 41 1.53 6.57 10.94
N ARG A 42 1.94 6.69 12.21
CA ARG A 42 2.81 5.71 12.87
C ARG A 42 2.06 4.40 13.12
N GLY A 43 2.76 3.27 12.95
CA GLY A 43 2.29 1.95 13.33
C GLY A 43 2.23 1.80 14.83
N GLY A 44 1.13 1.25 15.34
CA GLY A 44 0.95 1.01 16.77
C GLY A 44 1.79 -0.16 17.26
N ASP A 45 2.36 0.03 18.45
CA ASP A 45 3.19 -0.94 19.16
C ASP A 45 2.44 -2.25 19.46
N GLY A 46 3.20 -3.32 19.71
CA GLY A 46 2.62 -4.64 19.93
C GLY A 46 3.47 -5.53 20.82
N ARG A 47 2.81 -6.47 21.52
CA ARG A 47 3.54 -7.42 22.38
C ARG A 47 4.34 -8.44 21.57
N TYR A 48 3.74 -9.00 20.53
CA TYR A 48 4.35 -10.04 19.69
C TYR A 48 4.52 -9.56 18.25
N TYR A 49 3.57 -8.77 17.76
CA TYR A 49 3.59 -8.19 16.42
C TYR A 49 3.18 -6.74 16.56
N ALA A 50 4.10 -5.84 16.23
CA ALA A 50 3.78 -4.43 16.12
C ALA A 50 3.43 -4.10 14.67
N ALA A 51 2.64 -3.04 14.49
CA ALA A 51 2.04 -2.76 13.20
C ALA A 51 2.95 -1.89 12.33
N ALA A 52 2.86 -2.04 11.01
CA ALA A 52 3.62 -1.21 10.07
C ALA A 52 3.19 0.27 10.12
N GLY A 53 4.11 1.16 9.79
CA GLY A 53 3.82 2.57 9.52
C GLY A 53 3.04 2.75 8.23
N GLY A 54 2.30 3.85 8.14
CA GLY A 54 1.52 4.21 6.96
C GLY A 54 2.39 4.82 5.88
N ASP A 55 2.07 4.55 4.62
CA ASP A 55 2.81 5.07 3.48
C ASP A 55 2.43 6.52 3.16
N ALA A 56 3.32 7.25 2.48
CA ALA A 56 3.05 8.60 1.96
C ALA A 56 3.38 8.68 0.46
N LEU A 57 2.35 8.68 -0.38
CA LEU A 57 2.48 8.65 -1.85
C LEU A 57 1.91 9.93 -2.47
N ALA A 58 2.72 10.63 -3.26
CA ALA A 58 2.32 11.78 -4.06
C ALA A 58 2.58 11.51 -5.55
N LEU A 59 1.50 11.20 -6.26
CA LEU A 59 1.55 10.62 -7.60
C LEU A 59 0.90 11.56 -8.62
N GLY A 60 1.73 12.20 -9.45
CA GLY A 60 1.29 13.13 -10.49
C GLY A 60 2.20 13.14 -11.71
N ARG A 61 1.83 13.94 -12.70
CA ARG A 61 2.66 14.32 -13.85
C ARG A 61 3.09 15.77 -13.65
N ASN A 62 4.38 16.10 -13.69
CA ASN A 62 4.88 17.43 -13.34
C ASN A 62 4.62 17.76 -11.87
N THR A 63 5.15 16.90 -10.99
CA THR A 63 4.97 17.03 -9.54
C THR A 63 5.99 18.01 -8.98
N THR A 64 5.51 18.97 -8.20
CA THR A 64 6.34 19.94 -7.48
C THR A 64 6.07 19.79 -5.99
N ASN A 65 7.08 19.38 -5.23
CA ASN A 65 7.09 19.40 -3.77
C ASN A 65 7.92 20.60 -3.28
N GLN A 66 7.28 21.44 -2.49
CA GLN A 66 7.90 22.56 -1.76
C GLN A 66 7.83 22.36 -0.24
N GLY A 67 7.14 21.30 0.21
CA GLY A 67 6.91 21.01 1.62
C GLY A 67 7.50 19.67 2.04
N LEU A 68 6.77 18.95 2.88
CA LEU A 68 7.18 17.67 3.47
C LEU A 68 6.27 16.55 2.98
N ILE A 69 6.89 15.45 2.55
CA ILE A 69 6.21 14.18 2.28
C ILE A 69 6.92 13.12 3.11
N GLN A 70 6.20 12.52 4.05
CA GLN A 70 6.80 11.69 5.10
C GLN A 70 5.91 10.48 5.40
N ALA A 71 6.45 9.28 5.34
CA ALA A 71 5.73 8.08 5.77
C ALA A 71 5.64 8.00 7.31
N GLY A 72 5.03 6.97 7.88
CA GLY A 72 5.01 6.74 9.32
C GLY A 72 6.04 5.72 9.77
N ASP A 73 6.52 5.85 11.01
CA ASP A 73 7.36 4.83 11.64
C ASP A 73 6.59 3.53 11.86
N GLY A 74 7.31 2.40 11.89
CA GLY A 74 6.78 1.13 12.38
C GLY A 74 6.56 1.15 13.90
N GLY A 75 5.63 0.32 14.39
CA GLY A 75 5.40 0.15 15.82
C GLY A 75 6.47 -0.69 16.50
N ASP A 76 6.71 -0.42 17.78
CA ASP A 76 7.73 -1.08 18.59
C ASP A 76 7.19 -2.36 19.27
N LEU A 77 8.09 -3.29 19.56
CA LEU A 77 7.77 -4.44 20.41
C LEU A 77 7.81 -4.03 21.89
N THR A 78 6.77 -4.41 22.63
CA THR A 78 6.63 -4.07 24.06
C THR A 78 6.83 -5.24 25.01
N SER A 79 6.83 -6.48 24.51
CA SER A 79 7.07 -7.67 25.35
C SER A 79 8.52 -8.14 25.29
N THR A 80 8.90 -9.05 26.19
CA THR A 80 10.19 -9.76 26.13
C THR A 80 10.10 -11.11 25.43
N ASN A 81 8.97 -11.43 24.82
CA ASN A 81 8.78 -12.68 24.09
C ASN A 81 9.31 -12.55 22.67
N ALA A 82 9.39 -13.69 21.96
CA ALA A 82 9.63 -13.67 20.52
C ALA A 82 8.55 -12.82 19.81
N GLY A 83 8.98 -12.05 18.82
CA GLY A 83 8.08 -11.15 18.11
C GLY A 83 8.77 -10.41 16.96
N GLN A 84 7.97 -9.66 16.20
CA GLN A 84 8.40 -8.85 15.09
C GLN A 84 7.86 -7.42 15.21
N ALA A 85 8.75 -6.44 15.16
CA ALA A 85 8.37 -5.04 15.15
C ALA A 85 7.82 -4.61 13.77
N GLY A 86 7.07 -3.51 13.75
CA GLY A 86 6.42 -3.00 12.55
C GLY A 86 7.42 -2.46 11.55
N ARG A 87 7.18 -2.62 10.25
CA ARG A 87 8.00 -1.98 9.21
C ARG A 87 7.72 -0.49 9.14
N GLY A 88 8.70 0.32 8.77
CA GLY A 88 8.49 1.72 8.41
C GLY A 88 7.69 1.85 7.12
N GLY A 89 6.91 2.93 7.00
CA GLY A 89 6.11 3.20 5.82
C GLY A 89 6.95 3.68 4.64
N VAL A 90 6.45 3.46 3.43
CA VAL A 90 7.11 3.81 2.17
C VAL A 90 6.76 5.24 1.76
N THR A 91 7.74 5.99 1.26
CA THR A 91 7.50 7.30 0.62
C THR A 91 7.73 7.21 -0.88
N GLN A 92 6.75 7.63 -1.67
CA GLN A 92 6.89 7.71 -3.13
C GLN A 92 6.47 9.08 -3.66
N ILE A 93 7.29 9.63 -4.55
CA ILE A 93 6.95 10.86 -5.26
C ILE A 93 7.19 10.66 -6.74
N TRP A 94 6.13 10.83 -7.53
CA TRP A 94 6.18 10.60 -8.96
C TRP A 94 5.93 11.89 -9.72
N GLY A 95 6.76 12.18 -10.71
CA GLY A 95 6.58 13.27 -11.68
C GLY A 95 6.07 12.83 -13.05
N LYS A 96 5.77 11.54 -13.22
CA LYS A 96 5.48 10.91 -14.52
C LYS A 96 4.24 10.00 -14.55
N LEU A 97 3.31 10.17 -13.62
CA LEU A 97 2.06 9.40 -13.66
C LEU A 97 1.35 9.74 -14.99
N GLY A 98 1.04 8.74 -15.82
CA GLY A 98 0.43 8.97 -17.14
C GLY A 98 1.30 9.58 -18.21
N GLY A 99 2.60 9.29 -18.15
CA GLY A 99 3.57 9.59 -19.19
C GLY A 99 4.63 10.58 -18.74
N PRO A 100 5.48 11.06 -19.66
CA PRO A 100 6.59 11.93 -19.30
C PRO A 100 6.15 13.21 -18.56
N GLY A 101 6.86 13.54 -17.49
CA GLY A 101 6.80 14.79 -16.76
C GLY A 101 8.00 14.98 -15.83
N TYR A 102 7.98 16.08 -15.09
CA TYR A 102 9.08 16.50 -14.23
C TYR A 102 8.78 16.25 -12.74
N LEU A 103 9.82 16.04 -11.94
CA LEU A 103 9.72 16.07 -10.49
C LEU A 103 10.63 17.19 -9.95
N TYR A 104 10.02 18.19 -9.33
CA TYR A 104 10.72 19.24 -8.61
C TYR A 104 10.54 19.00 -7.12
N ASN A 105 11.61 18.72 -6.40
CA ASN A 105 11.59 18.57 -4.94
C ASN A 105 12.73 19.40 -4.34
N GLN A 106 12.78 20.69 -4.66
CA GLN A 106 13.92 21.56 -4.40
C GLN A 106 13.68 22.53 -3.22
N HIS A 107 14.70 23.33 -2.90
CA HIS A 107 14.57 24.51 -2.02
C HIS A 107 14.16 24.19 -0.58
N GLY A 108 14.69 23.11 0.00
CA GLY A 108 14.40 22.69 1.37
C GLY A 108 13.22 21.76 1.52
N ALA A 109 12.58 21.37 0.41
CA ALA A 109 11.57 20.34 0.39
C ALA A 109 12.13 18.98 0.83
N GLN A 110 11.29 18.15 1.46
CA GLN A 110 11.70 16.91 2.10
C GLN A 110 10.86 15.73 1.64
N ALA A 111 11.51 14.59 1.43
CA ALA A 111 10.87 13.30 1.21
C ALA A 111 11.50 12.25 2.13
N LEU A 112 10.74 11.81 3.14
CA LEU A 112 11.26 10.96 4.20
C LEU A 112 10.43 9.67 4.25
N ALA A 113 11.07 8.52 4.05
CA ALA A 113 10.53 7.27 4.55
C ALA A 113 11.01 7.09 5.99
N GLU A 114 10.22 6.41 6.79
CA GLU A 114 10.40 6.37 8.24
C GLU A 114 10.87 5.01 8.73
N ASN A 115 11.28 4.95 10.00
CA ASN A 115 12.04 3.83 10.52
C ASN A 115 11.16 2.62 10.79
N GLY A 116 11.79 1.44 10.78
CA GLY A 116 11.19 0.24 11.34
C GLY A 116 11.16 0.32 12.86
N GLY A 117 10.14 -0.30 13.46
CA GLY A 117 10.00 -0.36 14.91
C GLY A 117 11.10 -1.17 15.58
N HIS A 118 11.33 -0.84 16.84
CA HIS A 118 12.42 -1.33 17.68
C HIS A 118 12.04 -2.59 18.48
N CYS A 119 13.06 -3.35 18.85
CA CYS A 119 12.92 -4.45 19.79
C CYS A 119 13.16 -4.00 21.24
N GLN A 120 12.74 -4.81 22.20
CA GLN A 120 13.14 -4.61 23.59
C GLN A 120 14.63 -4.96 23.77
N PRO A 121 15.42 -4.12 24.45
CA PRO A 121 16.82 -4.39 24.70
C PRO A 121 17.06 -5.74 25.39
N ASN A 122 18.06 -6.50 24.92
CA ASN A 122 18.50 -7.79 25.49
C ASN A 122 17.52 -8.96 25.31
N VAL A 123 16.58 -8.88 24.37
CA VAL A 123 15.68 -9.99 24.03
C VAL A 123 16.18 -10.72 22.79
N ALA A 124 16.48 -12.00 22.92
CA ALA A 124 17.17 -12.75 21.86
C ALA A 124 16.29 -13.12 20.66
N SER A 125 14.99 -13.25 20.87
CA SER A 125 14.08 -13.85 19.89
C SER A 125 13.24 -12.82 19.11
N GLN A 126 13.67 -11.57 19.07
CA GLN A 126 12.94 -10.49 18.39
C GLN A 126 13.60 -10.07 17.08
N VAL A 127 12.75 -9.72 16.12
CA VAL A 127 13.14 -9.23 14.80
C VAL A 127 12.67 -7.78 14.66
N GLY A 128 13.58 -6.89 14.25
CA GLY A 128 13.25 -5.48 14.06
C GLY A 128 12.36 -5.23 12.85
N GLY A 129 11.75 -4.06 12.80
CA GLY A 129 11.07 -3.59 11.61
C GLY A 129 12.08 -3.22 10.53
N HIS A 130 11.78 -3.49 9.26
CA HIS A 130 12.57 -2.92 8.17
C HIS A 130 12.29 -1.42 8.06
N GLY A 131 13.32 -0.64 7.71
CA GLY A 131 13.13 0.77 7.38
C GLY A 131 12.30 0.95 6.11
N GLY A 132 11.54 2.03 6.01
CA GLY A 132 10.73 2.35 4.84
C GLY A 132 11.58 2.74 3.62
N ASN A 133 11.13 2.35 2.43
CA ASN A 133 11.81 2.71 1.17
C ASN A 133 11.42 4.12 0.70
N LEU A 134 12.33 4.79 -0.02
CA LEU A 134 12.09 6.07 -0.68
C LEU A 134 12.24 5.93 -2.20
N TRP A 135 11.17 6.26 -2.91
CA TRP A 135 11.10 6.20 -4.37
C TRP A 135 10.85 7.59 -4.98
N LEU A 136 11.78 8.06 -5.80
CA LEU A 136 11.66 9.30 -6.56
C LEU A 136 11.68 8.98 -8.06
N VAL A 137 10.51 9.07 -8.71
CA VAL A 137 10.32 8.50 -10.05
C VAL A 137 9.86 9.58 -11.02
N SER A 138 10.62 9.85 -12.09
CA SER A 138 10.20 10.82 -13.12
C SER A 138 10.85 10.57 -14.48
N LEU A 139 10.22 11.03 -15.57
CA LEU A 139 10.81 11.02 -16.91
C LEU A 139 10.38 12.30 -17.64
N PRO A 140 11.27 13.20 -18.06
CA PRO A 140 12.69 13.00 -18.14
C PRO A 140 13.41 13.37 -16.83
N ASP A 141 13.02 14.42 -16.11
CA ASP A 141 13.97 15.00 -15.14
C ASP A 141 13.47 14.97 -13.70
N VAL A 142 14.41 14.81 -12.77
CA VAL A 142 14.21 14.99 -11.33
C VAL A 142 15.18 16.07 -10.84
N TYR A 143 14.64 17.08 -10.17
CA TYR A 143 15.39 18.18 -9.60
C TYR A 143 15.28 18.15 -8.08
N LEU A 144 16.41 17.95 -7.40
CA LEU A 144 16.51 17.68 -5.96
C LEU A 144 17.38 18.70 -5.21
N SER A 145 17.75 19.78 -5.87
CA SER A 145 18.70 20.73 -5.31
C SER A 145 18.22 21.34 -3.99
N ASN A 146 19.08 21.30 -2.97
CA ASN A 146 18.84 21.77 -1.61
C ASN A 146 17.70 21.06 -0.85
N GLY A 147 17.27 19.86 -1.24
CA GLY A 147 16.27 19.07 -0.50
C GLY A 147 16.86 17.99 0.43
N ILE A 148 16.01 17.34 1.22
CA ILE A 148 16.39 16.26 2.14
C ILE A 148 15.60 14.99 1.78
N TYR A 149 16.32 13.90 1.53
CA TYR A 149 15.78 12.63 1.08
C TYR A 149 16.31 11.53 1.99
N ARG A 150 15.42 10.80 2.64
CA ARG A 150 15.83 9.77 3.59
C ARG A 150 14.97 8.53 3.44
N ALA A 151 15.59 7.37 3.34
CA ALA A 151 14.95 6.10 3.62
C ALA A 151 15.03 5.78 5.12
N GLY A 152 14.10 4.97 5.63
CA GLY A 152 14.03 4.61 7.03
C GLY A 152 15.19 3.72 7.48
N GLN A 153 15.54 3.80 8.75
CA GLN A 153 16.46 2.86 9.39
C GLN A 153 15.71 1.61 9.84
N GLY A 154 16.41 0.48 9.88
CA GLY A 154 15.90 -0.74 10.48
C GLY A 154 15.76 -0.63 12.00
N GLY A 155 14.91 -1.49 12.56
CA GLY A 155 14.63 -1.55 13.98
C GLY A 155 15.88 -1.84 14.82
N GLU A 156 16.17 -0.95 15.77
CA GLU A 156 17.27 -1.10 16.71
C GLU A 156 16.98 -2.08 17.86
N HIS A 157 18.03 -2.41 18.62
CA HIS A 157 18.00 -3.29 19.80
C HIS A 157 17.57 -4.74 19.55
N CYS A 158 17.48 -5.14 18.29
CA CYS A 158 17.14 -6.49 17.88
C CYS A 158 18.41 -7.34 17.72
N GLN A 159 18.35 -8.63 18.08
CA GLN A 159 19.42 -9.57 17.69
C GLN A 159 19.49 -9.72 16.17
N ASN A 160 18.33 -9.71 15.52
CA ASN A 160 18.19 -9.65 14.07
C ASN A 160 17.70 -8.25 13.73
N ALA A 161 18.63 -7.29 13.63
CA ALA A 161 18.33 -5.99 13.06
C ALA A 161 17.82 -6.21 11.64
N ALA A 162 16.65 -5.68 11.35
CA ALA A 162 16.15 -5.63 9.99
C ALA A 162 16.95 -4.58 9.20
N GLY A 163 16.99 -4.74 7.88
CA GLY A 163 17.72 -3.82 7.02
C GLY A 163 17.10 -2.43 6.97
N ASP A 164 17.95 -1.43 6.76
CA ASP A 164 17.55 -0.07 6.41
C ASP A 164 16.85 -0.06 5.04
N GLY A 165 15.91 0.85 4.86
CA GLY A 165 15.18 1.03 3.62
C GLY A 165 16.06 1.59 2.50
N GLU A 166 15.67 1.35 1.26
CA GLU A 166 16.45 1.77 0.09
C GLU A 166 16.00 3.13 -0.45
N VAL A 167 16.93 3.89 -1.03
CA VAL A 167 16.62 5.08 -1.82
C VAL A 167 16.85 4.78 -3.29
N ILE A 168 15.81 4.94 -4.09
CA ILE A 168 15.87 4.72 -5.54
C ILE A 168 15.36 5.95 -6.28
N ILE A 169 16.19 6.45 -7.19
CA ILE A 169 15.91 7.64 -8.00
C ILE A 169 16.05 7.23 -9.47
N GLU A 170 14.96 7.31 -10.24
CA GLU A 170 14.87 6.82 -11.63
C GLU A 170 14.55 7.95 -12.65
N PRO A 171 15.55 8.69 -13.22
CA PRO A 171 15.29 9.72 -14.25
C PRO A 171 16.22 9.71 -15.48
N ASN A 172 15.90 10.56 -16.47
CA ASN A 172 16.76 10.97 -17.59
C ASN A 172 17.66 12.21 -17.32
N ILE A 173 17.42 13.03 -16.30
CA ILE A 173 18.38 14.02 -15.76
C ILE A 173 18.18 14.13 -14.25
N ILE A 174 19.28 14.16 -13.48
CA ILE A 174 19.24 14.50 -12.05
C ILE A 174 20.12 15.71 -11.77
N ASP A 175 19.49 16.73 -11.21
CA ASP A 175 20.18 17.80 -10.51
C ASP A 175 20.05 17.58 -8.99
N ILE A 176 21.12 17.08 -8.36
CA ILE A 176 21.27 16.97 -6.89
C ILE A 176 22.24 18.04 -6.35
N SER A 177 22.53 19.08 -7.14
CA SER A 177 23.44 20.15 -6.73
C SER A 177 22.89 20.95 -5.54
N GLY A 178 23.76 21.70 -4.88
CA GLY A 178 23.38 22.58 -3.78
C GLY A 178 23.85 22.09 -2.42
N ALA A 179 24.30 23.05 -1.60
CA ALA A 179 24.99 22.80 -0.35
C ALA A 179 24.16 22.03 0.69
N LYS A 180 22.83 22.07 0.58
CA LYS A 180 21.90 21.43 1.53
C LYS A 180 21.33 20.10 1.07
N THR A 181 21.63 19.65 -0.16
CA THR A 181 21.10 18.38 -0.67
C THR A 181 21.64 17.21 0.15
N ARG A 182 20.77 16.40 0.73
CA ARG A 182 21.15 15.19 1.48
C ARG A 182 20.28 14.02 1.05
N VAL A 183 20.91 12.89 0.78
CA VAL A 183 20.26 11.61 0.49
C VAL A 183 20.85 10.57 1.43
N SER A 184 20.03 9.89 2.22
CA SER A 184 20.50 8.85 3.13
C SER A 184 19.59 7.61 3.12
N GLY A 185 20.16 6.43 3.30
CA GLY A 185 19.40 5.18 3.38
C GLY A 185 20.28 3.95 3.56
N GLY A 186 19.68 2.78 3.41
CA GLY A 186 20.36 1.49 3.30
C GLY A 186 21.22 1.42 2.04
N ASN A 187 20.63 0.96 0.95
CA ASN A 187 21.23 1.09 -0.38
C ASN A 187 20.72 2.35 -1.05
N ILE A 188 21.61 3.08 -1.73
CA ILE A 188 21.24 4.24 -2.56
C ILE A 188 21.56 3.90 -4.01
N THR A 189 20.53 3.84 -4.85
CA THR A 189 20.68 3.58 -6.28
C THR A 189 20.13 4.74 -7.09
N ILE A 190 21.03 5.37 -7.85
CA ILE A 190 20.70 6.47 -8.75
C ILE A 190 21.14 6.05 -10.14
N PHE A 191 20.20 6.02 -11.09
CA PHE A 191 20.52 5.60 -12.44
C PHE A 191 19.72 6.34 -13.51
N GLY A 192 20.29 6.39 -14.71
CA GLY A 192 19.69 7.04 -15.86
C GLY A 192 20.07 6.42 -17.21
N GLY A 193 19.45 6.93 -18.27
CA GLY A 193 19.57 6.43 -19.65
C GLY A 193 20.88 6.83 -20.35
N ALA A 194 20.86 6.81 -21.68
CA ALA A 194 22.01 7.24 -22.50
C ALA A 194 22.19 8.76 -22.46
N ASN A 195 23.44 9.22 -22.61
CA ASN A 195 23.87 10.63 -22.59
C ASN A 195 23.47 11.38 -21.32
N TRP A 196 23.30 10.62 -20.23
CA TRP A 196 22.80 11.13 -18.97
C TRP A 196 23.88 11.87 -18.18
N ILE A 197 23.52 12.97 -17.50
CA ILE A 197 24.44 13.72 -16.64
C ILE A 197 23.94 13.65 -15.20
N LEU A 198 24.78 13.10 -14.31
CA LEU A 198 24.64 13.24 -12.86
C LEU A 198 25.45 14.42 -12.38
N ASP A 199 24.80 15.52 -12.06
CA ASP A 199 25.48 16.70 -11.52
C ASP A 199 25.55 16.64 -9.99
N LEU A 200 26.76 16.39 -9.49
CA LEU A 200 27.10 16.34 -8.07
C LEU A 200 28.06 17.48 -7.69
N ARG A 201 28.12 18.56 -8.49
CA ARG A 201 29.11 19.62 -8.30
C ARG A 201 28.78 20.58 -7.17
N ASN A 202 29.83 21.25 -6.67
CA ASN A 202 29.74 22.42 -5.78
C ASN A 202 28.89 22.18 -4.53
N THR A 203 29.03 21.01 -3.93
CA THR A 203 28.31 20.67 -2.72
C THR A 203 29.23 20.84 -1.53
N ALA A 204 28.68 21.41 -0.46
CA ALA A 204 29.48 21.89 0.66
C ALA A 204 29.85 20.76 1.64
N GLU A 205 29.13 19.64 1.61
CA GLU A 205 29.23 18.56 2.59
C GLU A 205 28.81 17.22 1.96
N LEU A 206 28.83 16.16 2.76
CA LEU A 206 28.35 14.82 2.42
C LEU A 206 26.92 14.87 1.83
N ILE A 207 26.75 14.45 0.57
CA ILE A 207 25.41 14.39 -0.07
C ILE A 207 24.80 13.01 0.12
N LEU A 208 25.53 11.94 -0.21
CA LEU A 208 25.01 10.57 -0.16
C LEU A 208 25.60 9.83 1.05
N ASP A 209 24.75 9.41 1.99
CA ASP A 209 25.16 8.62 3.17
C ASP A 209 24.38 7.29 3.23
N ALA A 210 25.06 6.20 2.87
CA ALA A 210 24.50 4.86 2.81
C ALA A 210 25.05 3.97 3.92
N THR A 211 24.19 3.22 4.61
CA THR A 211 24.62 2.13 5.51
C THR A 211 24.94 0.85 4.75
N GLY A 212 24.49 0.72 3.50
CA GLY A 212 24.84 -0.32 2.55
C GLY A 212 25.71 0.20 1.41
N ASP A 213 25.29 -0.07 0.18
CA ASP A 213 26.00 0.31 -1.05
C ASP A 213 25.45 1.61 -1.67
N ILE A 214 26.31 2.33 -2.38
CA ILE A 214 25.89 3.40 -3.30
C ILE A 214 26.17 2.93 -4.72
N THR A 215 25.18 3.01 -5.60
CA THR A 215 25.34 2.73 -7.03
C THR A 215 24.89 3.94 -7.85
N LEU A 216 25.83 4.53 -8.58
CA LEU A 216 25.61 5.61 -9.54
C LEU A 216 25.87 5.06 -10.95
N ALA A 217 24.83 4.97 -11.78
CA ALA A 217 24.93 4.28 -13.06
C ALA A 217 24.30 5.08 -14.21
N THR A 218 25.06 5.25 -15.28
CA THR A 218 24.65 6.01 -16.47
C THR A 218 24.69 5.08 -17.69
N GLY A 219 23.85 5.33 -18.70
CA GLY A 219 23.94 4.67 -19.99
C GLY A 219 25.08 5.22 -20.87
N GLU A 220 25.20 4.68 -22.09
CA GLU A 220 26.22 5.10 -23.07
C GLU A 220 26.24 6.62 -23.26
N GLY A 221 27.44 7.22 -23.26
CA GLY A 221 27.66 8.66 -23.33
C GLY A 221 27.42 9.40 -22.01
N GLY A 222 27.10 8.70 -20.93
CA GLY A 222 26.80 9.31 -19.65
C GLY A 222 28.01 9.92 -18.93
N ILE A 223 27.73 10.88 -18.04
CA ILE A 223 28.68 11.66 -17.26
C ILE A 223 28.28 11.64 -15.79
N ILE A 224 29.22 11.37 -14.90
CA ILE A 224 29.09 11.66 -13.47
C ILE A 224 30.05 12.80 -13.14
N ASP A 225 29.53 13.95 -12.73
CA ASP A 225 30.35 15.15 -12.49
C ASP A 225 30.50 15.44 -10.99
N LEU A 226 31.68 15.15 -10.44
CA LEU A 226 32.03 15.30 -9.03
C LEU A 226 32.88 16.55 -8.75
N ARG A 227 33.03 17.46 -9.72
CA ARG A 227 33.89 18.66 -9.61
C ARG A 227 33.36 19.70 -8.64
N GLY A 228 34.20 20.63 -8.21
CA GLY A 228 33.85 21.70 -7.27
C GLY A 228 33.64 21.23 -5.83
N ASN A 229 34.03 20.00 -5.50
CA ASN A 229 33.89 19.43 -4.15
C ASN A 229 35.25 19.29 -3.49
N GLN A 230 35.38 19.77 -2.25
CA GLN A 230 36.65 19.77 -1.51
C GLN A 230 36.66 18.79 -0.33
N THR A 231 35.55 18.10 -0.07
CA THR A 231 35.37 17.17 1.04
C THR A 231 34.73 15.87 0.57
N THR A 232 34.67 14.88 1.45
CA THR A 232 33.93 13.64 1.19
C THR A 232 32.48 13.96 0.85
N LEU A 233 32.06 13.46 -0.31
CA LEU A 233 30.78 13.67 -0.95
C LEU A 233 29.87 12.45 -0.79
N LEU A 234 30.46 11.26 -0.93
CA LEU A 234 29.78 9.97 -0.90
C LEU A 234 30.33 9.15 0.27
N LYS A 235 29.46 8.62 1.11
CA LYS A 235 29.83 7.73 2.21
C LYS A 235 28.96 6.47 2.17
N ALA A 236 29.61 5.32 2.14
CA ALA A 236 28.94 4.02 2.17
C ALA A 236 29.68 3.12 3.17
N GLN A 237 28.96 2.36 4.00
CA GLN A 237 29.63 1.31 4.80
C GLN A 237 30.00 0.10 3.92
N GLY A 238 29.25 -0.12 2.84
CA GLY A 238 29.53 -1.09 1.79
C GLY A 238 30.44 -0.53 0.70
N GLN A 239 30.09 -0.76 -0.56
CA GLN A 239 30.82 -0.30 -1.74
C GLN A 239 30.15 0.89 -2.43
N VAL A 240 30.96 1.67 -3.13
CA VAL A 240 30.49 2.72 -4.05
C VAL A 240 30.80 2.28 -5.48
N ASN A 241 29.77 2.11 -6.29
CA ASN A 241 29.84 1.74 -7.69
C ASN A 241 29.58 2.96 -8.56
N LEU A 242 30.53 3.28 -9.44
CA LEU A 242 30.42 4.35 -10.43
C LEU A 242 30.50 3.74 -11.83
N PHE A 243 29.38 3.71 -12.54
CA PHE A 243 29.29 3.17 -13.89
C PHE A 243 28.95 4.28 -14.86
N SER A 244 29.96 4.78 -15.58
CA SER A 244 29.81 5.89 -16.51
C SER A 244 30.96 5.93 -17.51
N ASP A 245 30.69 6.40 -18.73
CA ASP A 245 31.75 6.56 -19.73
C ASP A 245 32.69 7.71 -19.37
N THR A 246 32.15 8.75 -18.72
CA THR A 246 32.92 9.87 -18.21
C THR A 246 32.63 10.08 -16.72
N ILE A 247 33.68 10.21 -15.92
CA ILE A 247 33.59 10.65 -14.52
C ILE A 247 34.54 11.82 -14.34
N LEU A 248 34.01 12.99 -13.97
CA LEU A 248 34.77 14.22 -13.83
C LEU A 248 35.10 14.48 -12.36
N VAL A 249 36.37 14.74 -12.07
CA VAL A 249 36.87 15.16 -10.75
C VAL A 249 37.79 16.37 -10.95
N ASP A 250 37.95 17.19 -9.91
CA ASP A 250 38.86 18.34 -9.99
C ASP A 250 40.32 17.90 -10.05
N ASP A 251 41.16 18.71 -10.69
CA ASP A 251 42.60 18.49 -10.73
C ASP A 251 43.19 18.41 -9.31
N GLY A 252 43.95 17.35 -9.05
CA GLY A 252 44.56 17.11 -7.74
C GLY A 252 43.66 16.38 -6.74
N PHE A 253 42.40 16.11 -7.07
CA PHE A 253 41.50 15.27 -6.27
C PHE A 253 41.47 13.83 -6.78
N THR A 254 41.36 12.89 -5.85
CA THR A 254 41.16 11.48 -6.13
C THR A 254 39.79 11.02 -5.63
N PHE A 255 39.34 9.85 -6.09
CA PHE A 255 38.11 9.26 -5.55
C PHE A 255 38.16 9.05 -4.03
N LYS A 256 39.34 8.82 -3.43
CA LYS A 256 39.46 8.64 -1.97
C LYS A 256 39.23 9.92 -1.19
N ASP A 257 39.43 11.08 -1.82
CA ASP A 257 39.18 12.38 -1.18
C ASP A 257 37.67 12.68 -1.16
N LEU A 258 36.96 12.22 -2.20
CA LEU A 258 35.53 12.46 -2.40
C LEU A 258 34.63 11.31 -1.89
N ILE A 259 35.18 10.12 -1.67
CA ILE A 259 34.40 8.90 -1.39
C ILE A 259 34.98 8.14 -0.21
N ALA A 260 34.16 7.95 0.83
CA ALA A 260 34.45 7.10 1.97
C ALA A 260 33.64 5.79 1.85
N ALA A 261 34.29 4.71 1.43
CA ALA A 261 33.66 3.39 1.29
C ALA A 261 34.63 2.25 1.57
N LYS A 262 34.10 1.05 1.85
CA LYS A 262 34.92 -0.17 1.96
C LYS A 262 35.61 -0.50 0.65
N GLN A 263 34.92 -0.27 -0.47
CA GLN A 263 35.44 -0.47 -1.81
C GLN A 263 34.86 0.59 -2.76
N ILE A 264 35.67 1.05 -3.70
CA ILE A 264 35.24 1.92 -4.79
C ILE A 264 35.41 1.11 -6.07
N VAL A 265 34.31 0.90 -6.80
CA VAL A 265 34.27 0.21 -8.08
C VAL A 265 33.97 1.23 -9.16
N VAL A 266 34.83 1.31 -10.17
CA VAL A 266 34.62 2.17 -11.33
C VAL A 266 34.60 1.30 -12.57
N GLY A 267 33.55 1.45 -13.38
CA GLY A 267 33.36 0.70 -14.61
C GLY A 267 32.82 1.57 -15.74
N PRO A 268 32.74 1.03 -16.96
CA PRO A 268 32.09 1.71 -18.08
C PRO A 268 30.61 2.00 -17.79
N SER A 269 29.95 2.77 -18.65
CA SER A 269 28.49 2.94 -18.57
C SER A 269 27.77 1.59 -18.43
N GLN A 270 26.76 1.58 -17.56
CA GLN A 270 25.93 0.40 -17.29
C GLN A 270 24.47 0.84 -17.14
N LEU A 271 23.63 0.35 -18.04
CA LEU A 271 22.18 0.49 -17.89
C LEU A 271 21.71 -0.48 -16.81
N LEU A 272 21.24 0.05 -15.69
CA LEU A 272 20.58 -0.76 -14.69
C LEU A 272 19.21 -1.18 -15.24
N ARG A 273 19.14 -2.46 -15.61
CA ARG A 273 17.93 -3.09 -16.12
C ARG A 273 17.21 -3.72 -14.96
N ASP A 274 15.91 -3.49 -14.91
CA ASP A 274 15.04 -4.12 -13.94
C ASP A 274 13.70 -4.42 -14.64
N VAL A 275 13.06 -5.49 -14.22
CA VAL A 275 11.80 -5.94 -14.78
C VAL A 275 10.94 -6.51 -13.66
N SER A 276 9.67 -6.17 -13.66
CA SER A 276 8.69 -6.77 -12.76
C SER A 276 7.54 -7.36 -13.56
N LEU A 277 7.02 -8.48 -13.07
CA LEU A 277 5.88 -9.16 -13.65
C LEU A 277 4.89 -9.45 -12.53
N THR A 278 3.64 -9.03 -12.69
CA THR A 278 2.57 -9.27 -11.72
C THR A 278 1.35 -9.89 -12.37
N ALA A 279 0.55 -10.61 -11.58
CA ALA A 279 -0.70 -11.22 -11.99
C ALA A 279 -1.58 -11.50 -10.76
N PRO A 280 -2.90 -11.71 -10.93
CA PRO A 280 -3.75 -12.22 -9.86
C PRO A 280 -3.23 -13.55 -9.33
N ARG A 281 -3.19 -13.75 -8.01
CA ARG A 281 -2.74 -15.04 -7.43
C ARG A 281 -3.70 -16.18 -7.77
N HIS A 282 -5.00 -15.91 -7.78
CA HIS A 282 -6.04 -16.90 -8.04
C HIS A 282 -7.07 -16.38 -9.04
N VAL A 283 -7.56 -17.28 -9.90
CA VAL A 283 -8.70 -17.00 -10.76
C VAL A 283 -9.65 -18.20 -10.76
N LEU A 284 -10.95 -17.93 -10.60
CA LEU A 284 -12.00 -18.93 -10.65
C LEU A 284 -12.64 -18.92 -12.02
N GLY A 285 -12.96 -20.11 -12.56
CA GLY A 285 -13.72 -20.21 -13.80
C GLY A 285 -14.52 -21.48 -13.90
N GLN A 286 -15.46 -21.48 -14.84
CA GLN A 286 -16.38 -22.59 -15.05
C GLN A 286 -15.80 -23.60 -16.05
N PRO A 287 -16.18 -24.89 -15.94
CA PRO A 287 -15.78 -25.89 -16.91
C PRO A 287 -16.07 -25.46 -18.36
N GLN A 288 -15.15 -25.76 -19.27
CA GLN A 288 -15.28 -25.48 -20.71
C GLN A 288 -15.43 -24.00 -21.11
N THR A 289 -15.06 -23.07 -20.22
CA THR A 289 -15.06 -21.63 -20.55
C THR A 289 -13.66 -21.12 -20.94
N ASN A 290 -13.64 -20.04 -21.73
CA ASN A 290 -12.41 -19.31 -22.04
C ASN A 290 -12.19 -18.24 -20.98
N LEU A 291 -11.03 -18.28 -20.33
CA LEU A 291 -10.61 -17.33 -19.32
C LEU A 291 -9.37 -16.57 -19.82
N ALA A 292 -9.34 -15.25 -19.62
CA ALA A 292 -8.18 -14.42 -19.94
C ALA A 292 -7.37 -14.16 -18.66
N LEU A 293 -6.14 -14.66 -18.58
CA LEU A 293 -5.22 -14.32 -17.52
C LEU A 293 -4.45 -13.06 -17.92
N ASN A 294 -4.56 -12.01 -17.11
CA ASN A 294 -3.87 -10.75 -17.38
C ASN A 294 -2.64 -10.65 -16.49
N PHE A 295 -1.47 -10.60 -17.11
CA PHE A 295 -0.19 -10.31 -16.47
C PHE A 295 0.19 -8.87 -16.79
N THR A 296 0.80 -8.16 -15.85
CA THR A 296 1.35 -6.82 -16.08
C THR A 296 2.86 -6.90 -16.07
N LEU A 297 3.48 -6.71 -17.24
CA LEU A 297 4.93 -6.64 -17.42
C LEU A 297 5.36 -5.18 -17.36
N THR A 298 6.25 -4.84 -16.44
CA THR A 298 6.80 -3.49 -16.29
C THR A 298 8.30 -3.51 -16.58
N ASN A 299 8.73 -2.65 -17.50
CA ASN A 299 10.15 -2.33 -17.67
C ASN A 299 10.51 -1.24 -16.67
N ASN A 300 11.45 -1.53 -15.76
CA ASN A 300 11.91 -0.60 -14.73
C ASN A 300 13.26 0.04 -15.07
N GLY A 301 13.77 -0.23 -16.28
CA GLY A 301 14.98 0.39 -16.79
C GLY A 301 14.72 1.74 -17.46
N PRO A 302 15.77 2.56 -17.61
CA PRO A 302 15.70 3.90 -18.20
C PRO A 302 15.69 3.89 -19.75
N GLN A 303 15.59 2.71 -20.37
CA GLN A 303 15.48 2.55 -21.82
C GLN A 303 14.44 1.49 -22.15
N ALA A 304 13.76 1.66 -23.29
CA ALA A 304 12.95 0.60 -23.87
C ALA A 304 13.71 -0.72 -23.99
N GLU A 305 13.06 -1.81 -23.60
CA GLU A 305 13.66 -3.14 -23.55
C GLU A 305 12.76 -4.18 -24.22
N THR A 306 13.37 -5.18 -24.84
CA THR A 306 12.64 -6.32 -25.42
C THR A 306 12.81 -7.53 -24.54
N TYR A 307 11.69 -8.14 -24.15
CA TYR A 307 11.65 -9.32 -23.30
C TYR A 307 11.24 -10.55 -24.10
N THR A 308 11.92 -11.67 -23.84
CA THR A 308 11.46 -13.00 -24.24
C THR A 308 10.48 -13.51 -23.19
N LEU A 309 9.31 -13.95 -23.62
CA LEU A 309 8.24 -14.48 -22.78
C LEU A 309 8.20 -16.00 -22.87
N ALA A 310 8.27 -16.66 -21.72
CA ALA A 310 8.13 -18.11 -21.59
C ALA A 310 6.92 -18.43 -20.72
N LEU A 311 6.00 -19.24 -21.25
CA LEU A 311 4.82 -19.72 -20.54
C LEU A 311 5.05 -21.16 -20.11
N HIS A 312 4.88 -21.44 -18.82
CA HIS A 312 4.87 -22.78 -18.26
C HIS A 312 3.46 -23.12 -17.76
N ASP A 313 2.87 -24.14 -18.36
CA ASP A 313 1.52 -24.63 -18.05
C ASP A 313 1.55 -26.17 -18.01
N PRO A 314 1.63 -26.78 -16.81
CA PRO A 314 1.73 -28.23 -16.66
C PRO A 314 0.50 -28.99 -17.19
N ALA A 315 -0.69 -28.38 -17.10
CA ALA A 315 -1.94 -29.02 -17.48
C ALA A 315 -2.36 -28.73 -18.93
N GLN A 316 -1.60 -27.88 -19.64
CA GLN A 316 -1.81 -27.54 -21.05
C GLN A 316 -3.22 -26.97 -21.33
N TRP A 317 -3.72 -26.12 -20.43
CA TRP A 317 -4.99 -25.40 -20.58
C TRP A 317 -4.84 -24.15 -21.45
N THR A 318 -3.63 -23.63 -21.59
CA THR A 318 -3.27 -22.44 -22.36
C THR A 318 -2.99 -22.79 -23.81
N SER A 319 -3.28 -21.86 -24.72
CA SER A 319 -2.71 -21.91 -26.08
C SER A 319 -1.30 -21.30 -26.10
N LEU A 320 -0.54 -21.54 -27.17
CA LEU A 320 0.72 -20.81 -27.38
C LEU A 320 0.49 -19.29 -27.30
N LEU A 321 1.45 -18.59 -26.69
CA LEU A 321 1.50 -17.12 -26.72
C LEU A 321 1.48 -16.64 -28.18
N LEU A 322 0.70 -15.61 -28.45
CA LEU A 322 0.64 -15.00 -29.79
C LEU A 322 2.00 -14.42 -30.23
N SER A 323 2.79 -13.96 -29.26
CA SER A 323 4.19 -13.55 -29.44
C SER A 323 5.03 -14.04 -28.27
N SER A 324 6.20 -14.61 -28.56
CA SER A 324 7.19 -14.98 -27.55
C SER A 324 8.11 -13.81 -27.18
N THR A 325 7.92 -12.63 -27.78
CA THR A 325 8.69 -11.44 -27.46
C THR A 325 7.79 -10.21 -27.32
N LEU A 326 8.17 -9.29 -26.44
CA LEU A 326 7.43 -8.05 -26.20
C LEU A 326 8.41 -6.91 -25.89
N THR A 327 8.32 -5.81 -26.64
CA THR A 327 9.06 -4.58 -26.35
C THR A 327 8.23 -3.67 -25.47
N VAL A 328 8.81 -3.21 -24.37
CA VAL A 328 8.18 -2.32 -23.38
C VAL A 328 9.03 -1.06 -23.26
N ALA A 329 8.41 0.12 -23.38
CA ALA A 329 9.11 1.40 -23.29
C ALA A 329 9.70 1.62 -21.88
N GLU A 330 10.67 2.53 -21.75
CA GLU A 330 11.28 2.81 -20.44
C GLU A 330 10.27 3.16 -19.36
N LEU A 331 10.45 2.57 -18.18
CA LEU A 331 9.60 2.81 -17.01
C LEU A 331 8.08 2.69 -17.27
N THR A 332 7.64 1.88 -18.24
CA THR A 332 6.20 1.66 -18.54
C THR A 332 5.79 0.22 -18.28
N SER A 333 4.48 -0.03 -18.14
CA SER A 333 3.92 -1.37 -18.12
C SER A 333 3.05 -1.66 -19.35
N VAL A 334 2.95 -2.95 -19.66
CA VAL A 334 2.07 -3.50 -20.69
C VAL A 334 1.36 -4.72 -20.13
N THR A 335 0.05 -4.81 -20.36
CA THR A 335 -0.73 -6.01 -20.02
C THR A 335 -0.53 -7.10 -21.07
N VAL A 336 -0.07 -8.27 -20.63
CA VAL A 336 0.02 -9.50 -21.41
C VAL A 336 -1.18 -10.38 -21.07
N SER A 337 -2.07 -10.58 -22.04
CA SER A 337 -3.25 -11.43 -21.86
C SER A 337 -3.00 -12.84 -22.40
N VAL A 338 -3.15 -13.85 -21.54
CA VAL A 338 -2.96 -15.27 -21.87
C VAL A 338 -4.32 -15.98 -21.83
N PRO A 339 -4.86 -16.42 -22.99
CA PRO A 339 -6.12 -17.15 -23.02
C PRO A 339 -5.94 -18.59 -22.51
N VAL A 340 -6.89 -19.04 -21.70
CA VAL A 340 -6.95 -20.37 -21.09
C VAL A 340 -8.30 -21.00 -21.41
N ILE A 341 -8.30 -22.25 -21.85
CA ILE A 341 -9.52 -23.06 -22.03
C ILE A 341 -9.63 -23.99 -20.82
N LEU A 342 -10.65 -23.78 -20.01
CA LEU A 342 -10.83 -24.60 -18.81
C LEU A 342 -11.35 -26.00 -19.15
N PRO A 343 -10.85 -27.06 -18.50
CA PRO A 343 -11.31 -28.43 -18.74
C PRO A 343 -12.77 -28.63 -18.32
N ALA A 344 -13.37 -29.74 -18.74
CA ALA A 344 -14.74 -30.09 -18.36
C ALA A 344 -14.88 -30.56 -16.89
N THR A 345 -13.77 -31.00 -16.28
CA THR A 345 -13.75 -31.49 -14.90
C THR A 345 -13.68 -30.32 -13.93
N SER A 346 -14.51 -30.32 -12.90
CA SER A 346 -14.47 -29.36 -11.79
C SER A 346 -13.49 -29.78 -10.70
N ASP A 347 -13.27 -28.87 -9.75
CA ASP A 347 -12.50 -29.07 -8.53
C ASP A 347 -11.04 -29.47 -8.79
N ILE A 348 -10.54 -29.06 -9.96
CA ILE A 348 -9.15 -29.20 -10.36
C ILE A 348 -8.49 -27.83 -10.44
N THR A 349 -7.23 -27.81 -10.04
CA THR A 349 -6.39 -26.62 -10.00
C THR A 349 -5.24 -26.78 -10.98
N ASN A 350 -4.88 -25.69 -11.66
CA ASN A 350 -3.66 -25.59 -12.45
C ASN A 350 -2.92 -24.31 -12.09
N THR A 351 -1.59 -24.32 -12.17
CA THR A 351 -0.78 -23.12 -11.96
C THR A 351 -0.08 -22.76 -13.26
N VAL A 352 -0.40 -21.59 -13.81
CA VAL A 352 0.23 -21.04 -15.01
C VAL A 352 1.29 -20.03 -14.57
N THR A 353 2.52 -20.24 -15.04
CA THR A 353 3.65 -19.34 -14.78
C THR A 353 4.06 -18.64 -16.06
N LEU A 354 4.13 -17.31 -16.03
CA LEU A 354 4.75 -16.51 -17.09
C LEU A 354 6.10 -16.02 -16.60
N THR A 355 7.13 -16.16 -17.43
CA THR A 355 8.48 -15.62 -17.19
C THR A 355 8.82 -14.64 -18.30
N ALA A 356 9.32 -13.47 -17.93
CA ALA A 356 9.88 -12.48 -18.83
C ALA A 356 11.39 -12.41 -18.60
N THR A 357 12.17 -12.46 -19.68
CA THR A 357 13.65 -12.38 -19.65
C THR A 357 14.10 -11.28 -20.60
N SER A 358 14.87 -10.30 -20.12
CA SER A 358 15.44 -9.27 -20.98
C SER A 358 16.33 -9.89 -22.04
N GLN A 359 16.22 -9.41 -23.29
CA GLN A 359 17.07 -9.87 -24.39
C GLN A 359 18.45 -9.23 -24.36
N ALA A 360 18.55 -7.99 -23.86
CA ALA A 360 19.83 -7.32 -23.71
C ALA A 360 20.63 -7.83 -22.50
N ASP A 361 19.96 -8.28 -21.43
CA ASP A 361 20.59 -8.91 -20.26
C ASP A 361 19.77 -10.12 -19.77
N PRO A 362 20.17 -11.36 -20.16
CA PRO A 362 19.44 -12.57 -19.77
C PRO A 362 19.42 -12.89 -18.27
N ILE A 363 20.22 -12.20 -17.44
CA ILE A 363 20.17 -12.34 -15.97
C ILE A 363 18.93 -11.63 -15.42
N VAL A 364 18.48 -10.58 -16.11
CA VAL A 364 17.30 -9.79 -15.72
C VAL A 364 16.04 -10.54 -16.13
N THR A 365 15.41 -11.16 -15.13
CA THR A 365 14.22 -11.99 -15.30
C THR A 365 13.17 -11.68 -14.24
N ALA A 366 11.89 -11.81 -14.60
CA ALA A 366 10.78 -11.76 -13.67
C ALA A 366 9.79 -12.89 -13.97
N SER A 367 9.11 -13.39 -12.93
CA SER A 367 8.11 -14.43 -13.08
C SER A 367 6.89 -14.16 -12.22
N ALA A 368 5.71 -14.46 -12.73
CA ALA A 368 4.45 -14.41 -12.00
C ALA A 368 3.66 -15.70 -12.21
N GLN A 369 2.89 -16.09 -11.20
CA GLN A 369 2.12 -17.33 -11.18
C GLN A 369 0.65 -17.03 -10.91
N VAL A 370 -0.23 -17.76 -11.60
CA VAL A 370 -1.68 -17.69 -11.41
C VAL A 370 -2.22 -19.09 -11.17
N ALA A 371 -2.85 -19.31 -10.02
CA ALA A 371 -3.56 -20.55 -9.71
C ALA A 371 -5.02 -20.45 -10.19
N ILE A 372 -5.36 -21.31 -11.13
CA ILE A 372 -6.68 -21.37 -11.76
C ILE A 372 -7.45 -22.52 -11.11
N ILE A 373 -8.64 -22.23 -10.57
CA ILE A 373 -9.51 -23.24 -9.96
C ILE A 373 -10.77 -23.35 -10.79
N VAL A 374 -11.03 -24.55 -11.31
CA VAL A 374 -12.28 -24.83 -12.04
C VAL A 374 -13.35 -25.18 -11.03
N ILE A 375 -14.30 -24.28 -10.80
CA ILE A 375 -15.40 -24.53 -9.86
C ILE A 375 -16.64 -24.96 -10.61
N THR A 376 -17.37 -25.95 -10.07
CA THR A 376 -18.75 -26.15 -10.52
C THR A 376 -19.52 -24.90 -10.16
N GLN A 377 -20.09 -24.23 -11.16
CA GLN A 377 -21.16 -23.28 -10.86
C GLN A 377 -22.23 -24.09 -10.13
N PRO A 378 -22.70 -23.68 -8.94
CA PRO A 378 -23.88 -24.32 -8.37
C PRO A 378 -24.96 -24.30 -9.46
N PRO A 379 -25.66 -25.41 -9.69
CA PRO A 379 -26.64 -25.47 -10.76
C PRO A 379 -27.51 -24.24 -10.65
N LEU A 380 -27.61 -23.46 -11.75
CA LEU A 380 -28.63 -22.44 -11.84
C LEU A 380 -29.93 -23.15 -11.48
N ILE A 381 -30.50 -22.82 -10.31
CA ILE A 381 -31.76 -23.39 -9.89
C ILE A 381 -32.75 -22.86 -10.93
N ASP A 382 -33.08 -23.71 -11.90
CA ASP A 382 -34.05 -23.33 -12.90
C ASP A 382 -35.39 -23.08 -12.19
N LEU A 383 -36.25 -22.28 -12.83
CA LEU A 383 -37.52 -21.90 -12.21
C LEU A 383 -38.35 -23.13 -11.82
N ALA A 384 -38.16 -24.27 -12.50
CA ALA A 384 -38.82 -25.54 -12.18
C ALA A 384 -38.30 -26.17 -10.88
N THR A 385 -36.98 -26.19 -10.67
CA THR A 385 -36.32 -26.69 -9.47
C THR A 385 -36.62 -25.77 -8.29
N LEU A 386 -36.62 -24.45 -8.52
CA LEU A 386 -37.01 -23.47 -7.51
C LEU A 386 -38.49 -23.64 -7.14
N ASN A 387 -39.37 -23.80 -8.12
CA ASN A 387 -40.79 -24.05 -7.86
C ASN A 387 -41.03 -25.40 -7.17
N THR A 388 -40.23 -26.43 -7.49
CA THR A 388 -40.31 -27.75 -6.84
C THR A 388 -39.88 -27.65 -5.38
N PHE A 389 -38.80 -26.92 -5.09
CA PHE A 389 -38.34 -26.63 -3.74
C PHE A 389 -39.36 -25.78 -2.95
N LEU A 390 -39.89 -24.71 -3.55
CA LEU A 390 -40.93 -23.90 -2.92
C LEU A 390 -42.18 -24.73 -2.62
N THR A 391 -42.59 -25.60 -3.55
CA THR A 391 -43.75 -26.50 -3.36
C THR A 391 -43.50 -27.53 -2.26
N SER A 392 -42.30 -28.10 -2.16
CA SER A 392 -41.96 -29.06 -1.09
C SER A 392 -41.91 -28.40 0.30
N GLN A 393 -41.59 -27.10 0.35
CA GLN A 393 -41.65 -26.28 1.56
C GLN A 393 -43.03 -25.66 1.82
N GLN A 394 -44.06 -26.01 1.04
CA GLN A 394 -45.41 -25.43 1.10
C GLN A 394 -45.44 -23.90 0.94
N LEU A 395 -44.46 -23.33 0.24
CA LEU A 395 -44.38 -21.91 -0.10
C LEU A 395 -45.01 -21.63 -1.48
N PRO A 396 -45.57 -20.43 -1.69
CA PRO A 396 -46.11 -20.04 -2.99
C PRO A 396 -45.03 -20.07 -4.09
N THR A 397 -45.37 -20.64 -5.24
CA THR A 397 -44.48 -20.67 -6.41
C THR A 397 -44.22 -19.26 -6.94
N VAL A 398 -43.07 -19.03 -7.56
CA VAL A 398 -42.67 -17.69 -8.06
C VAL A 398 -43.71 -17.13 -9.05
N SER A 399 -44.37 -18.00 -9.82
CA SER A 399 -45.46 -17.63 -10.73
C SER A 399 -46.71 -17.08 -10.04
N SER A 400 -46.93 -17.38 -8.76
CA SER A 400 -48.08 -16.85 -8.00
C SER A 400 -47.83 -15.47 -7.38
N LEU A 401 -46.56 -15.07 -7.22
CA LEU A 401 -46.15 -13.76 -6.70
C LEU A 401 -46.12 -12.66 -7.78
N LEU A 402 -45.99 -13.04 -9.05
CA LEU A 402 -45.88 -12.11 -10.18
C LEU A 402 -47.24 -11.66 -10.78
N VAL A 403 -48.38 -12.13 -10.25
CA VAL A 403 -49.74 -11.84 -10.79
C VAL A 403 -50.52 -10.84 -9.92
N ALA A 404 -49.91 -10.26 -8.89
CA ALA A 404 -50.53 -9.13 -8.19
C ALA A 404 -50.30 -7.83 -9.01
N GLU A 405 -51.09 -7.63 -10.06
CA GLU A 405 -51.29 -6.28 -10.61
C GLU A 405 -51.73 -5.35 -9.47
N PRO A 406 -51.10 -4.16 -9.31
CA PRO A 406 -51.55 -3.21 -8.32
C PRO A 406 -52.97 -2.78 -8.69
N ALA A 407 -53.92 -3.04 -7.78
CA ALA A 407 -55.29 -2.61 -7.92
C ALA A 407 -55.32 -1.10 -8.22
N ALA A 408 -55.98 -0.74 -9.32
CA ALA A 408 -56.17 0.62 -9.76
C ALA A 408 -56.66 1.50 -8.60
N VAL A 409 -55.87 2.50 -8.26
CA VAL A 409 -56.29 3.60 -7.39
C VAL A 409 -57.42 4.32 -8.13
N VAL A 410 -58.62 4.26 -7.57
CA VAL A 410 -59.80 4.99 -8.04
C VAL A 410 -59.61 6.45 -7.64
N ASP A 411 -59.36 7.32 -8.63
CA ASP A 411 -59.37 8.77 -8.44
C ASP A 411 -60.79 9.23 -8.07
N GLU A 412 -60.91 9.90 -6.92
CA GLU A 412 -62.07 10.72 -6.56
C GLU A 412 -62.05 12.03 -7.38
N PRO A 413 -63.21 12.50 -7.90
CA PRO A 413 -63.27 13.72 -8.68
C PRO A 413 -63.28 14.94 -7.76
N LEU A 414 -62.21 15.73 -7.78
CA LEU A 414 -62.20 17.06 -7.20
C LEU A 414 -62.96 18.05 -8.11
N ALA A 415 -63.91 18.73 -7.48
CA ALA A 415 -64.88 19.62 -8.08
C ALA A 415 -64.23 20.85 -8.77
N GLU A 416 -64.79 21.16 -9.94
CA GLU A 416 -64.59 22.40 -10.69
C GLU A 416 -65.00 23.63 -9.86
N ALA A 417 -64.09 24.60 -9.74
CA ALA A 417 -64.41 25.97 -9.43
C ALA A 417 -63.97 26.86 -10.60
N ASN A 418 -64.95 27.61 -11.11
CA ASN A 418 -64.89 28.45 -12.29
C ASN A 418 -64.06 29.74 -12.12
N ASP A 419 -63.64 30.23 -13.30
CA ASP A 419 -63.37 31.61 -13.72
C ASP A 419 -61.96 32.23 -13.54
N PRO A 420 -61.54 33.19 -14.41
CA PRO A 420 -61.93 33.42 -15.80
C PRO A 420 -60.76 33.70 -16.77
N VAL A 421 -61.07 33.48 -18.05
CA VAL A 421 -60.29 33.80 -19.26
C VAL A 421 -60.33 35.29 -19.59
N ILE A 422 -59.19 35.97 -19.84
CA ILE A 422 -58.98 36.94 -20.96
C ILE A 422 -57.44 37.12 -21.23
N PRO A 423 -56.97 37.71 -22.36
CA PRO A 423 -56.28 36.97 -23.42
C PRO A 423 -54.84 37.44 -23.71
N ALA A 424 -54.13 36.67 -24.53
CA ALA A 424 -52.83 37.04 -25.09
C ALA A 424 -52.95 38.16 -26.14
N THR A 425 -52.05 39.15 -26.07
CA THR A 425 -51.68 39.99 -27.21
C THR A 425 -50.17 40.14 -27.25
N ALA A 426 -49.59 39.71 -28.37
CA ALA A 426 -48.24 40.05 -28.79
C ALA A 426 -48.19 41.50 -29.30
N ALA A 427 -47.14 42.24 -28.93
CA ALA A 427 -46.69 43.42 -29.64
C ALA A 427 -45.19 43.66 -29.39
N GLU A 428 -44.49 43.91 -30.49
CA GLU A 428 -43.08 44.27 -30.64
C GLU A 428 -42.69 45.52 -29.84
N ILE A 429 -41.44 45.58 -29.34
CA ILE A 429 -40.61 46.80 -29.29
C ILE A 429 -39.13 46.42 -29.44
N GLU A 430 -38.51 46.86 -30.55
CA GLU A 430 -37.07 47.10 -30.68
C GLU A 430 -36.61 48.19 -29.70
N LEU A 431 -35.45 48.06 -29.04
CA LEU A 431 -34.41 49.11 -29.03
C LEU A 431 -33.13 48.74 -28.23
N ARG A 432 -31.99 48.86 -28.94
CA ARG A 432 -30.71 49.50 -28.58
C ARG A 432 -29.86 49.01 -27.38
N LEU A 433 -28.63 48.59 -27.76
CA LEU A 433 -27.33 49.19 -27.41
C LEU A 433 -27.17 49.78 -26.00
N ALA A 434 -26.31 49.15 -25.19
CA ALA A 434 -25.24 49.83 -24.47
C ALA A 434 -24.16 48.84 -24.01
N GLU A 435 -22.95 49.06 -24.52
CA GLU A 435 -21.67 48.58 -24.00
C GLU A 435 -21.45 49.10 -22.57
N ASN A 436 -20.71 48.34 -21.75
CA ASN A 436 -20.08 48.84 -20.53
C ASN A 436 -18.80 48.02 -20.24
N PRO A 437 -17.78 48.55 -19.53
CA PRO A 437 -16.48 48.78 -20.14
C PRO A 437 -15.34 48.08 -19.40
N GLN A 438 -14.19 48.01 -20.06
CA GLN A 438 -12.90 47.75 -19.44
C GLN A 438 -12.54 48.82 -18.39
N PRO A 439 -11.78 48.45 -17.34
CA PRO A 439 -10.94 49.39 -16.62
C PRO A 439 -9.53 49.42 -17.22
N SER A 440 -9.09 50.62 -17.60
CA SER A 440 -7.70 50.96 -17.89
C SER A 440 -6.98 51.33 -16.59
N ALA A 441 -5.76 50.85 -16.42
CA ALA A 441 -4.77 51.47 -15.53
C ALA A 441 -3.46 51.65 -16.29
N THR A 442 -3.08 52.91 -16.42
CA THR A 442 -1.90 53.45 -17.10
C THR A 442 -0.68 53.39 -16.18
N ALA A 443 0.45 52.88 -16.65
CA ALA A 443 1.77 53.19 -16.08
C ALA A 443 2.82 53.20 -17.20
N ASN A 444 3.70 54.21 -17.12
CA ASN A 444 4.53 54.74 -18.18
C ASN A 444 5.82 53.94 -18.50
N ASN A 445 6.21 54.09 -19.78
CA ASN A 445 7.53 53.94 -20.41
C ASN A 445 8.78 54.05 -19.53
N THR A 446 9.77 53.17 -19.82
CA THR A 446 11.07 53.53 -20.42
C THR A 446 11.76 52.27 -20.97
N SER A 447 11.92 52.19 -22.30
CA SER A 447 12.75 51.20 -23.01
C SER A 447 14.17 51.74 -23.18
N GLU A 448 15.17 50.96 -22.76
CA GLU A 448 16.54 51.05 -23.26
C GLU A 448 16.80 49.89 -24.23
N THR A 449 17.13 50.25 -25.46
CA THR A 449 17.70 49.41 -26.52
C THR A 449 19.15 49.06 -26.20
N ILE A 450 19.51 47.77 -26.25
CA ILE A 450 20.91 47.33 -26.37
C ILE A 450 21.02 46.42 -27.60
N GLU A 451 21.91 46.81 -28.49
CA GLU A 451 22.26 46.17 -29.75
C GLU A 451 23.05 44.87 -29.52
N GLU A 452 22.69 43.82 -30.27
CA GLU A 452 23.52 42.63 -30.46
C GLU A 452 24.68 42.95 -31.41
N SER A 453 25.89 42.53 -31.05
CA SER A 453 27.01 42.42 -31.99
C SER A 453 27.75 41.10 -31.79
N ASP A 454 27.80 40.31 -32.86
CA ASP A 454 28.56 39.08 -33.05
C ASP A 454 30.07 39.23 -32.81
N ALA A 455 30.68 38.25 -32.14
CA ALA A 455 32.06 37.83 -32.39
C ALA A 455 32.33 36.43 -31.81
N MET A 456 32.36 35.42 -32.68
CA MET A 456 32.93 34.09 -32.38
C MET A 456 34.47 34.18 -32.31
N VAL A 457 35.07 33.72 -31.21
CA VAL A 457 36.50 33.41 -31.12
C VAL A 457 36.68 31.98 -30.59
N ASN A 458 37.44 31.21 -31.36
CA ASN A 458 37.79 29.81 -31.16
C ASN A 458 39.12 29.70 -30.37
N PRO A 459 39.25 28.86 -29.33
CA PRO A 459 40.57 28.55 -28.78
C PRO A 459 40.96 27.08 -28.99
N THR A 460 42.05 26.90 -29.73
CA THR A 460 42.90 25.70 -29.72
C THR A 460 43.75 25.69 -28.45
N VAL A 461 43.79 24.57 -27.71
CA VAL A 461 44.66 24.39 -26.53
C VAL A 461 45.61 23.22 -26.76
N ASP A 462 46.91 23.51 -26.63
CA ASP A 462 48.03 22.56 -26.65
C ASP A 462 48.12 21.77 -25.35
N ALA A 463 48.37 20.46 -25.45
CA ALA A 463 48.59 19.56 -24.32
C ALA A 463 50.07 19.56 -23.87
N VAL A 464 50.29 19.69 -22.56
CA VAL A 464 51.61 19.53 -21.92
C VAL A 464 51.56 18.35 -20.98
N ALA A 465 52.48 17.40 -21.17
CA ALA A 465 52.66 16.21 -20.33
C ALA A 465 53.64 16.51 -19.17
N ILE A 466 53.34 16.03 -17.96
CA ILE A 466 54.27 16.03 -16.83
C ILE A 466 54.28 14.64 -16.18
N THR A 467 55.50 14.14 -15.95
CA THR A 467 55.84 12.86 -15.32
C THR A 467 56.34 13.03 -13.89
N ASP A 468 56.18 11.95 -13.11
CA ASP A 468 56.96 11.47 -11.96
C ASP A 468 56.68 11.92 -10.51
N ASN A 469 56.09 10.96 -9.76
CA ASN A 469 56.60 10.29 -8.55
C ASN A 469 57.25 11.10 -7.41
N PHE A 470 56.59 11.14 -6.23
CA PHE A 470 57.26 11.11 -4.91
C PHE A 470 56.42 10.36 -3.85
N PRO A 471 57.04 9.63 -2.89
CA PRO A 471 56.35 8.81 -1.91
C PRO A 471 56.07 9.58 -0.60
N VAL A 472 54.90 9.34 0.01
CA VAL A 472 54.54 9.95 1.30
C VAL A 472 54.46 8.90 2.40
N ASN A 473 55.18 9.17 3.49
CA ASN A 473 55.24 8.41 4.72
C ASN A 473 54.14 8.89 5.67
N LEU A 474 53.35 7.95 6.20
CA LEU A 474 52.21 8.23 7.10
C LEU A 474 52.58 7.92 8.56
N ASN A 475 52.35 8.87 9.45
CA ASN A 475 52.26 8.63 10.89
C ASN A 475 50.81 8.87 11.36
N PRO A 476 50.26 8.04 12.27
CA PRO A 476 48.87 8.13 12.69
C PRO A 476 48.69 9.09 13.89
N ILE A 477 47.52 9.75 13.98
CA ILE A 477 47.10 10.49 15.17
C ILE A 477 45.68 10.08 15.58
N SER A 478 45.51 10.00 16.90
CA SER A 478 44.41 9.44 17.70
C SER A 478 43.09 10.22 17.66
N GLN A 479 42.00 9.46 17.79
CA GLN A 479 40.59 9.81 17.70
C GLN A 479 39.98 10.21 19.07
N LEU A 480 39.04 11.17 19.09
CA LEU A 480 38.19 11.51 20.26
C LEU A 480 36.71 11.24 19.93
N ALA A 481 35.97 10.73 20.92
CA ALA A 481 34.59 10.26 20.78
C ALA A 481 33.53 11.38 21.01
N PRO A 482 32.42 11.38 20.26
CA PRO A 482 31.32 12.33 20.44
C PRO A 482 30.31 11.90 21.51
N THR A 483 29.69 12.90 22.15
CA THR A 483 28.65 12.75 23.19
C THR A 483 27.27 13.02 22.58
N VAL A 484 26.28 12.18 22.89
CA VAL A 484 24.89 12.24 22.41
C VAL A 484 23.97 12.84 23.47
N VAL A 485 23.01 13.66 23.04
CA VAL A 485 21.92 14.21 23.86
C VAL A 485 20.59 13.68 23.30
N THR A 486 19.74 13.12 24.18
CA THR A 486 18.41 12.58 23.87
C THR A 486 17.31 13.61 24.13
N VAL A 487 16.31 13.65 23.25
CA VAL A 487 15.04 14.37 23.42
C VAL A 487 13.91 13.36 23.24
N ALA A 488 12.97 13.31 24.19
CA ALA A 488 11.77 12.49 24.12
C ALA A 488 10.58 13.37 23.70
N GLU A 489 9.76 12.91 22.75
CA GLU A 489 8.45 13.50 22.45
C GLU A 489 7.30 12.58 22.90
N PRO A 490 6.15 13.14 23.30
CA PRO A 490 5.07 12.41 23.95
C PRO A 490 4.05 11.84 22.95
N ASP A 491 3.66 10.59 23.19
CA ASP A 491 2.58 9.87 22.53
C ASP A 491 1.25 10.21 23.24
N ASP A 492 0.37 10.99 22.60
CA ASP A 492 -0.89 11.44 23.22
C ASP A 492 -2.00 11.56 22.14
N SER A 493 -2.33 10.45 21.49
CA SER A 493 -3.54 10.37 20.68
C SER A 493 -4.79 10.47 21.59
N PRO A 494 -5.80 11.28 21.23
CA PRO A 494 -6.91 11.58 22.13
C PRO A 494 -7.81 10.36 22.36
N GLN A 495 -8.26 10.19 23.61
CA GLN A 495 -9.28 9.21 23.99
C GLN A 495 -10.63 9.53 23.30
N CYS A 496 -11.40 8.49 22.96
CA CYS A 496 -12.70 8.68 22.31
C CYS A 496 -13.73 9.35 23.25
N PRO A 497 -14.57 10.26 22.73
CA PRO A 497 -15.57 10.94 23.54
C PRO A 497 -16.81 10.05 23.78
N LEU A 498 -17.02 9.64 25.05
CA LEU A 498 -18.10 8.72 25.46
C LEU A 498 -19.54 9.26 25.37
N ASN A 499 -19.72 10.57 25.19
CA ASN A 499 -21.05 11.22 25.23
C ASN A 499 -21.32 12.03 23.96
N THR A 500 -20.98 11.46 22.81
CA THR A 500 -21.22 12.08 21.50
C THR A 500 -22.05 11.14 20.64
N ASN A 501 -22.91 11.73 19.81
CA ASN A 501 -23.68 11.00 18.82
C ASN A 501 -22.92 10.82 17.49
N LEU A 502 -21.80 11.54 17.30
CA LEU A 502 -20.94 11.47 16.12
C LEU A 502 -19.47 11.54 16.54
N ILE A 503 -18.68 10.58 16.04
CA ILE A 503 -17.21 10.62 16.05
C ILE A 503 -16.77 10.59 14.59
N ASP A 504 -15.99 11.56 14.14
CA ASP A 504 -15.49 11.65 12.75
C ASP A 504 -14.00 12.02 12.73
N TRP A 505 -13.23 11.47 13.67
CA TRP A 505 -11.78 11.64 13.75
C TRP A 505 -11.12 10.42 14.42
N PRO A 506 -9.79 10.25 14.31
CA PRO A 506 -9.09 9.16 14.97
C PRO A 506 -9.07 9.31 16.49
N CYS A 507 -9.40 8.25 17.23
CA CYS A 507 -9.31 8.24 18.69
C CYS A 507 -9.11 6.81 19.23
N HIS A 508 -8.60 6.71 20.46
CA HIS A 508 -8.43 5.43 21.16
C HIS A 508 -9.62 5.18 22.10
N ASN A 509 -10.25 4.02 21.95
CA ASN A 509 -11.37 3.57 22.79
C ASN A 509 -10.92 2.52 23.82
N GLU A 510 -9.62 2.33 24.01
CA GLU A 510 -9.09 1.31 24.90
C GLU A 510 -9.58 1.49 26.35
N GLY A 511 -10.15 0.42 26.93
CA GLY A 511 -10.75 0.46 28.26
C GLY A 511 -12.11 1.19 28.35
N GLN A 512 -12.70 1.58 27.22
CA GLN A 512 -13.96 2.30 27.13
C GLN A 512 -15.02 1.50 26.34
N ILE A 513 -16.30 1.83 26.56
CA ILE A 513 -17.43 1.25 25.82
C ILE A 513 -18.12 2.38 25.05
N LEU A 514 -18.01 2.38 23.72
CA LEU A 514 -18.81 3.27 22.87
C LEU A 514 -20.22 2.72 22.73
N ARG A 515 -21.22 3.58 22.89
CA ARG A 515 -22.62 3.17 22.84
C ARG A 515 -23.43 4.18 22.03
N ASP A 516 -24.29 3.66 21.16
CA ASP A 516 -25.29 4.44 20.43
C ASP A 516 -24.71 5.64 19.64
N VAL A 517 -23.62 5.41 18.89
CA VAL A 517 -22.84 6.45 18.20
C VAL A 517 -22.75 6.22 16.70
N THR A 518 -22.77 7.30 15.92
CA THR A 518 -22.45 7.30 14.48
C THR A 518 -20.97 7.56 14.29
N LEU A 519 -20.30 6.75 13.47
CA LEU A 519 -18.91 6.94 13.10
C LEU A 519 -18.88 7.48 11.67
N GLY A 520 -18.38 8.70 11.48
CA GLY A 520 -18.26 9.32 10.16
C GLY A 520 -17.15 8.67 9.32
N SER A 521 -17.03 9.08 8.07
CA SER A 521 -16.09 8.50 7.11
C SER A 521 -14.60 8.71 7.46
N HIS A 522 -14.28 9.67 8.33
CA HIS A 522 -12.93 9.94 8.84
C HIS A 522 -12.69 9.33 10.23
N ALA A 523 -13.71 8.70 10.82
CA ALA A 523 -13.56 8.02 12.09
C ALA A 523 -12.60 6.83 11.93
N SER A 524 -11.62 6.74 12.82
CA SER A 524 -10.70 5.61 12.92
C SER A 524 -10.51 5.27 14.39
N ILE A 525 -11.28 4.29 14.85
CA ILE A 525 -11.39 3.96 16.27
C ILE A 525 -10.65 2.66 16.55
N SER A 526 -9.83 2.72 17.61
CA SER A 526 -8.96 1.64 18.01
C SER A 526 -9.27 1.09 19.40
N GLY A 527 -9.39 -0.23 19.51
CA GLY A 527 -9.52 -0.91 20.80
C GLY A 527 -10.88 -0.74 21.49
N GLY A 528 -10.97 -1.30 22.70
CA GLY A 528 -12.14 -1.18 23.58
C GLY A 528 -13.36 -1.96 23.13
N SER A 529 -14.49 -1.67 23.76
CA SER A 529 -15.75 -2.35 23.49
C SER A 529 -16.76 -1.41 22.82
N VAL A 530 -17.70 -1.99 22.08
CA VAL A 530 -18.82 -1.26 21.46
C VAL A 530 -20.15 -1.93 21.82
N ALA A 531 -21.16 -1.13 22.10
CA ALA A 531 -22.48 -1.59 22.56
C ALA A 531 -23.62 -0.77 21.92
N GLY A 532 -24.86 -1.26 22.03
CA GLY A 532 -26.01 -0.53 21.48
C GLY A 532 -25.98 -0.48 19.95
N THR A 533 -26.43 0.62 19.36
CA THR A 533 -26.48 0.79 17.89
C THR A 533 -25.31 1.63 17.38
N ILE A 534 -24.47 1.05 16.53
CA ILE A 534 -23.33 1.76 15.91
C ILE A 534 -23.57 1.86 14.40
N ASP A 535 -23.68 3.08 13.89
CA ASP A 535 -23.72 3.33 12.43
C ASP A 535 -22.31 3.72 11.98
N ASN A 536 -21.58 2.77 11.42
CA ASN A 536 -20.19 2.92 11.06
C ASN A 536 -20.03 3.26 9.58
N GLN A 537 -19.39 4.40 9.29
CA GLN A 537 -18.97 4.80 7.94
C GLN A 537 -17.44 4.87 7.81
N GLY A 538 -16.72 4.67 8.92
CA GLY A 538 -15.27 4.75 9.01
C GLY A 538 -14.65 3.38 9.36
N TRP A 539 -13.64 3.41 10.22
CA TRP A 539 -12.82 2.25 10.59
C TRP A 539 -12.98 1.91 12.07
N LEU A 540 -13.19 0.63 12.35
CA LEU A 540 -13.12 0.03 13.68
C LEU A 540 -12.07 -1.07 13.67
N SER A 541 -11.16 -1.07 14.64
CA SER A 541 -10.14 -2.11 14.72
C SER A 541 -9.90 -2.60 16.14
N GLN A 542 -9.58 -3.90 16.27
CA GLN A 542 -9.29 -4.56 17.54
C GLN A 542 -10.37 -4.33 18.62
N ILE A 543 -11.64 -4.45 18.23
CA ILE A 543 -12.77 -4.15 19.11
C ILE A 543 -13.42 -5.42 19.66
N GLU A 544 -14.01 -5.28 20.84
CA GLU A 544 -14.94 -6.23 21.44
C GLU A 544 -16.38 -5.75 21.23
N VAL A 545 -17.24 -6.57 20.62
CA VAL A 545 -18.64 -6.23 20.38
C VAL A 545 -19.49 -6.85 21.49
N GLU A 546 -20.09 -6.00 22.32
CA GLU A 546 -20.92 -6.40 23.45
C GLU A 546 -22.19 -7.13 23.01
N SER A 547 -22.76 -7.90 23.94
CA SER A 547 -24.03 -8.58 23.70
C SER A 547 -25.16 -7.58 23.38
N GLY A 548 -26.00 -7.92 22.41
CA GLY A 548 -27.08 -7.03 21.92
C GLY A 548 -26.63 -5.87 21.03
N ALA A 549 -25.34 -5.70 20.75
CA ALA A 549 -24.86 -4.60 19.91
C ALA A 549 -25.19 -4.83 18.43
N ASN A 550 -25.62 -3.76 17.75
CA ASN A 550 -25.93 -3.74 16.32
C ASN A 550 -24.99 -2.77 15.62
N ILE A 551 -24.05 -3.29 14.83
CA ILE A 551 -23.11 -2.48 14.06
C ILE A 551 -23.50 -2.55 12.60
N LYS A 552 -23.61 -1.40 11.93
CA LYS A 552 -23.99 -1.32 10.52
C LYS A 552 -22.92 -0.58 9.74
N GLY A 553 -22.45 -1.13 8.62
CA GLY A 553 -21.56 -0.44 7.69
C GLY A 553 -20.07 -0.42 8.08
N GLY A 554 -19.31 0.27 7.24
CA GLY A 554 -17.90 0.63 7.45
C GLY A 554 -16.94 -0.55 7.38
N THR A 555 -15.69 -0.28 7.75
CA THR A 555 -14.58 -1.24 7.69
C THR A 555 -14.22 -1.73 9.09
N LEU A 556 -14.11 -3.05 9.25
CA LEU A 556 -13.60 -3.71 10.45
C LEU A 556 -12.22 -4.32 10.16
N ALA A 557 -11.24 -4.11 11.04
CA ALA A 557 -9.86 -4.55 10.83
C ALA A 557 -9.22 -5.20 12.08
N GLY A 558 -8.28 -6.13 11.88
CA GLY A 558 -7.64 -6.86 12.97
C GLY A 558 -8.52 -7.98 13.53
N VAL A 559 -8.39 -8.28 14.83
CA VAL A 559 -9.21 -9.29 15.53
C VAL A 559 -10.47 -8.62 16.08
N ILE A 560 -11.63 -9.14 15.72
CA ILE A 560 -12.94 -8.64 16.16
C ILE A 560 -13.61 -9.74 16.97
N GLU A 561 -13.73 -9.53 18.28
CA GLU A 561 -14.40 -10.47 19.19
C GLU A 561 -15.86 -10.07 19.32
N ASN A 562 -16.75 -10.88 18.76
CA ASN A 562 -18.15 -10.56 18.62
C ASN A 562 -19.01 -11.38 19.58
N HIS A 563 -19.43 -10.77 20.69
CA HIS A 563 -20.28 -11.39 21.70
C HIS A 563 -21.79 -11.12 21.47
N SER A 564 -22.16 -10.62 20.29
CA SER A 564 -23.54 -10.29 19.91
C SER A 564 -24.48 -11.50 19.70
N SER A 565 -24.14 -12.67 20.23
CA SER A 565 -24.87 -13.93 20.03
C SER A 565 -26.33 -13.90 20.51
N ILE A 566 -26.70 -12.92 21.33
CA ILE A 566 -28.06 -12.63 21.78
C ILE A 566 -28.41 -11.22 21.29
N ASP A 567 -29.37 -11.11 20.37
CA ASP A 567 -30.01 -9.87 19.88
C ASP A 567 -29.14 -8.80 19.19
N GLY A 568 -27.85 -9.02 19.02
CA GLY A 568 -26.98 -8.13 18.24
C GLY A 568 -26.60 -8.73 16.88
N THR A 569 -26.21 -7.89 15.92
CA THR A 569 -25.82 -8.32 14.57
C THR A 569 -24.92 -7.27 13.90
N LEU A 570 -23.85 -7.73 13.25
CA LEU A 570 -23.01 -6.92 12.37
C LEU A 570 -23.58 -6.97 10.95
N THR A 571 -23.90 -5.82 10.37
CA THR A 571 -24.69 -5.75 9.13
C THR A 571 -24.01 -4.89 8.07
N ASN A 572 -23.93 -5.38 6.83
CA ASN A 572 -23.36 -4.64 5.70
C ASN A 572 -21.93 -4.14 5.94
N ILE A 573 -21.06 -5.00 6.48
CA ILE A 573 -19.69 -4.65 6.86
C ILE A 573 -18.68 -5.04 5.77
N PHE A 574 -17.57 -4.32 5.76
CA PHE A 574 -16.38 -4.67 5.00
C PHE A 574 -15.27 -5.09 5.96
N LEU A 575 -14.63 -6.23 5.72
CA LEU A 575 -13.56 -6.80 6.53
C LEU A 575 -12.21 -6.56 5.83
N ALA A 576 -11.29 -5.86 6.49
CA ALA A 576 -9.97 -5.55 5.95
C ALA A 576 -9.10 -6.80 5.78
N ASP A 577 -7.97 -6.65 5.08
CA ASP A 577 -6.98 -7.71 4.84
C ASP A 577 -6.63 -8.48 6.11
N GLU A 578 -6.68 -9.80 6.02
CA GLU A 578 -6.33 -10.74 7.09
C GLU A 578 -7.08 -10.53 8.43
N SER A 579 -8.16 -9.75 8.43
CA SER A 579 -8.98 -9.57 9.63
C SER A 579 -9.66 -10.88 10.02
N THR A 580 -9.86 -11.05 11.33
CA THR A 580 -10.51 -12.24 11.89
C THR A 580 -11.69 -11.82 12.73
N LEU A 581 -12.90 -12.27 12.35
CA LEU A 581 -14.12 -12.08 13.11
C LEU A 581 -14.47 -13.38 13.84
N ILE A 582 -14.55 -13.30 15.17
CA ILE A 582 -14.78 -14.45 16.05
C ILE A 582 -16.12 -14.27 16.77
N GLY A 583 -17.05 -15.21 16.59
CA GLY A 583 -18.30 -15.24 17.34
C GLY A 583 -19.46 -14.40 16.79
N GLY A 584 -20.57 -14.42 17.52
CA GLY A 584 -21.75 -13.56 17.32
C GLY A 584 -22.48 -13.80 16.00
N ALA A 585 -23.21 -12.79 15.52
CA ALA A 585 -23.99 -12.88 14.28
C ALA A 585 -23.65 -11.80 13.25
N VAL A 586 -23.68 -12.17 11.97
CA VAL A 586 -23.55 -11.25 10.81
C VAL A 586 -24.77 -11.34 9.89
N SER A 587 -25.10 -10.26 9.17
CA SER A 587 -26.16 -10.24 8.16
C SER A 587 -25.93 -9.25 7.01
N GLY A 588 -26.64 -9.41 5.88
CA GLY A 588 -26.53 -8.49 4.74
C GLY A 588 -25.28 -8.72 3.89
N HIS A 589 -24.66 -7.66 3.40
CA HIS A 589 -23.46 -7.75 2.55
C HIS A 589 -22.20 -7.82 3.40
N ILE A 590 -21.54 -8.98 3.44
CA ILE A 590 -20.29 -9.17 4.17
C ILE A 590 -19.18 -9.38 3.14
N ASN A 591 -18.32 -8.38 3.01
CA ASN A 591 -17.25 -8.38 2.00
C ASN A 591 -15.88 -8.40 2.67
N GLY A 592 -14.93 -9.11 2.08
CA GLY A 592 -13.51 -8.98 2.39
C GLY A 592 -12.67 -8.64 1.15
N HIS A 593 -11.35 -8.55 1.33
CA HIS A 593 -10.42 -8.44 0.21
C HIS A 593 -10.06 -9.81 -0.36
N CYS A 594 -10.27 -10.02 -1.66
CA CYS A 594 -10.04 -11.32 -2.29
C CYS A 594 -8.56 -11.75 -2.33
N GLU A 595 -7.64 -10.77 -2.24
CA GLU A 595 -6.20 -11.01 -2.24
C GLU A 595 -5.71 -11.57 -0.89
N ASN A 596 -6.25 -11.03 0.21
CA ASN A 596 -5.99 -11.45 1.58
C ASN A 596 -7.32 -11.63 2.34
N PRO A 597 -8.08 -12.71 2.06
CA PRO A 597 -9.43 -12.87 2.56
C PRO A 597 -9.52 -12.83 4.08
N ALA A 598 -10.51 -12.09 4.58
CA ALA A 598 -10.82 -12.08 6.01
C ALA A 598 -11.42 -13.41 6.45
N ARG A 599 -11.17 -13.77 7.71
CA ARG A 599 -11.54 -15.07 8.29
C ARG A 599 -12.71 -14.91 9.27
N LEU A 600 -13.71 -15.79 9.14
CA LEU A 600 -14.84 -15.91 10.05
C LEU A 600 -14.72 -17.18 10.89
N GLU A 601 -14.79 -17.09 12.21
CA GLU A 601 -14.77 -18.24 13.12
C GLU A 601 -15.91 -18.16 14.14
N GLN A 602 -16.60 -19.27 14.37
CA GLN A 602 -17.71 -19.35 15.34
C GLN A 602 -18.84 -18.33 15.09
N VAL A 603 -18.99 -17.86 13.85
CA VAL A 603 -19.96 -16.83 13.46
C VAL A 603 -21.26 -17.47 12.98
N LEU A 604 -22.41 -16.94 13.43
CA LEU A 604 -23.72 -17.22 12.84
C LEU A 604 -24.02 -16.25 11.70
N ILE A 605 -24.12 -16.78 10.48
CA ILE A 605 -24.46 -16.01 9.28
C ILE A 605 -25.98 -16.06 9.09
N LYS A 606 -26.66 -14.93 9.35
CA LYS A 606 -28.12 -14.81 9.28
C LYS A 606 -28.61 -14.63 7.85
N SER A 607 -29.86 -15.00 7.62
CA SER A 607 -30.56 -14.76 6.34
C SER A 607 -31.18 -13.36 6.30
N PRO A 608 -31.21 -12.68 5.14
CA PRO A 608 -30.43 -12.95 3.94
C PRO A 608 -29.00 -12.38 4.07
N SER A 609 -28.00 -13.09 3.56
CA SER A 609 -26.63 -12.58 3.49
C SER A 609 -25.96 -12.91 2.17
N ASP A 610 -25.13 -11.98 1.70
CA ASP A 610 -24.24 -12.16 0.57
C ASP A 610 -22.81 -12.07 1.09
N LEU A 611 -22.08 -13.19 1.01
CA LEU A 611 -20.69 -13.30 1.46
C LEU A 611 -19.77 -13.22 0.26
N ASN A 612 -18.77 -12.34 0.31
CA ASN A 612 -17.83 -12.14 -0.78
C ASN A 612 -16.38 -12.07 -0.28
N CYS A 613 -15.50 -12.89 -0.85
CA CYS A 613 -14.05 -12.86 -0.59
C CYS A 613 -13.67 -13.05 0.89
N LEU A 614 -14.17 -14.16 1.48
CA LEU A 614 -13.99 -14.52 2.89
C LEU A 614 -13.50 -15.96 3.03
N ILE A 615 -12.89 -16.28 4.17
CA ILE A 615 -12.59 -17.62 4.63
C ILE A 615 -13.58 -17.98 5.75
N LEU A 616 -14.35 -19.04 5.57
CA LEU A 616 -15.16 -19.65 6.62
C LEU A 616 -14.30 -20.68 7.35
N GLY A 617 -13.96 -20.36 8.59
CA GLY A 617 -13.22 -21.21 9.51
C GLY A 617 -14.13 -22.08 10.37
N GLU A 618 -13.60 -22.49 11.52
CA GLU A 618 -14.27 -23.44 12.41
C GLU A 618 -15.53 -22.84 13.07
N GLY A 619 -16.56 -23.65 13.23
CA GLY A 619 -17.76 -23.29 13.99
C GLY A 619 -18.69 -22.27 13.31
N VAL A 620 -18.44 -21.90 12.05
CA VAL A 620 -19.34 -21.03 11.28
C VAL A 620 -20.66 -21.75 11.01
N GLN A 621 -21.77 -21.09 11.33
CA GLN A 621 -23.13 -21.59 11.11
C GLN A 621 -23.83 -20.75 10.03
N LEU A 622 -24.48 -21.41 9.09
CA LEU A 622 -25.14 -20.77 7.95
C LEU A 622 -26.66 -20.89 8.09
N SER A 623 -27.38 -19.78 7.97
CA SER A 623 -28.84 -19.78 7.82
C SER A 623 -29.25 -20.06 6.37
N ASP A 624 -30.55 -20.26 6.13
CA ASP A 624 -31.09 -20.39 4.77
C ASP A 624 -30.83 -19.13 3.93
N ASN A 625 -30.75 -19.26 2.60
CA ASN A 625 -30.59 -18.14 1.65
C ASN A 625 -29.32 -17.28 1.82
N VAL A 626 -28.22 -17.86 2.29
CA VAL A 626 -26.89 -17.22 2.21
C VAL A 626 -26.30 -17.45 0.81
N LYS A 627 -25.86 -16.37 0.15
CA LYS A 627 -25.17 -16.44 -1.14
C LYS A 627 -23.66 -16.31 -0.93
N PHE A 628 -22.89 -17.01 -1.76
CA PHE A 628 -21.43 -17.04 -1.70
C PHE A 628 -20.82 -16.56 -3.01
N GLN A 629 -19.80 -15.73 -2.91
CA GLN A 629 -18.96 -15.29 -4.02
C GLN A 629 -17.50 -15.33 -3.56
N ALA A 630 -16.64 -16.10 -4.23
CA ALA A 630 -15.22 -16.22 -3.87
C ALA A 630 -14.97 -16.53 -2.37
N VAL A 631 -15.83 -17.35 -1.76
CA VAL A 631 -15.71 -17.77 -0.36
C VAL A 631 -14.93 -19.09 -0.28
N GLN A 632 -13.93 -19.12 0.59
CA GLN A 632 -13.14 -20.31 0.89
C GLN A 632 -13.69 -20.97 2.16
N ILE A 633 -13.72 -22.31 2.20
CA ILE A 633 -14.11 -23.06 3.40
C ILE A 633 -12.89 -23.85 3.86
N VAL A 634 -12.40 -23.57 5.06
CA VAL A 634 -11.28 -24.30 5.65
C VAL A 634 -11.85 -25.40 6.52
N ALA A 635 -11.77 -26.64 6.05
CA ALA A 635 -12.08 -27.79 6.87
C ALA A 635 -11.07 -27.84 8.04
N SER A 636 -11.56 -27.86 9.28
CA SER A 636 -10.67 -28.12 10.43
C SER A 636 -9.91 -29.42 10.16
N PRO A 637 -8.59 -29.48 10.46
CA PRO A 637 -7.84 -30.72 10.34
C PRO A 637 -8.60 -31.80 11.11
N PRO A 638 -8.69 -33.05 10.58
CA PRO A 638 -9.40 -34.12 11.27
C PRO A 638 -8.83 -34.22 12.67
N VAL A 639 -9.68 -33.91 13.66
CA VAL A 639 -9.33 -34.08 15.06
C VAL A 639 -8.99 -35.55 15.20
N THR A 640 -7.69 -35.86 15.25
CA THR A 640 -7.26 -37.23 15.47
C THR A 640 -7.78 -37.55 16.85
N PRO A 641 -8.65 -38.57 17.02
CA PRO A 641 -9.21 -38.86 18.33
C PRO A 641 -8.04 -39.19 19.25
N SER A 642 -7.62 -38.21 20.06
CA SER A 642 -6.66 -38.45 21.12
C SER A 642 -7.33 -39.46 22.01
N SER A 643 -6.71 -40.62 22.19
CA SER A 643 -7.17 -41.62 23.15
C SER A 643 -7.37 -40.94 24.49
N GLN A 644 -8.61 -40.64 24.85
CA GLN A 644 -8.97 -40.22 26.19
C GLN A 644 -8.69 -41.43 27.09
N ALA A 645 -7.50 -41.46 27.68
CA ALA A 645 -7.32 -42.13 28.94
C ALA A 645 -8.22 -41.38 29.92
N GLU A 646 -9.29 -42.06 30.34
CA GLU A 646 -10.20 -41.62 31.38
C GLU A 646 -9.38 -41.43 32.67
N ILE A 647 -8.92 -40.20 32.91
CA ILE A 647 -8.34 -39.84 34.20
C ILE A 647 -9.52 -39.71 35.17
N LEU A 648 -9.78 -40.80 35.90
CA LEU A 648 -10.59 -40.78 37.11
C LEU A 648 -9.91 -39.83 38.11
N LEU A 649 -10.41 -38.60 38.19
CA LEU A 649 -10.10 -37.70 39.30
C LEU A 649 -10.66 -38.33 40.58
N PRO A 650 -9.88 -38.39 41.67
CA PRO A 650 -10.41 -38.86 42.95
C PRO A 650 -11.55 -37.94 43.40
N ALA A 651 -12.63 -38.53 43.90
CA ALA A 651 -13.78 -37.80 44.41
C ALA A 651 -13.34 -36.84 45.53
N LEU A 652 -13.55 -35.54 45.32
CA LEU A 652 -13.47 -34.57 46.41
C LEU A 652 -14.74 -34.71 47.27
N GLU A 653 -14.61 -35.30 48.45
CA GLU A 653 -15.65 -35.25 49.47
C GLU A 653 -15.66 -33.86 50.11
N THR A 654 -16.66 -33.04 49.79
CA THR A 654 -16.95 -31.81 50.53
C THR A 654 -18.10 -32.06 51.50
N VAL A 655 -17.83 -31.87 52.80
CA VAL A 655 -18.84 -31.95 53.87
C VAL A 655 -19.29 -30.54 54.22
N ALA A 656 -20.57 -30.24 54.01
CA ALA A 656 -21.19 -29.02 54.53
C ALA A 656 -21.75 -29.29 55.93
N LEU A 657 -21.45 -28.39 56.87
CA LEU A 657 -21.95 -28.40 58.24
C LEU A 657 -23.07 -27.37 58.36
N ASP A 658 -24.17 -27.71 59.04
CA ASP A 658 -25.22 -26.74 59.38
C ASP A 658 -24.82 -25.84 60.57
N GLU A 659 -25.70 -24.92 60.95
CA GLU A 659 -25.48 -23.99 62.08
C GLU A 659 -25.31 -24.72 63.44
N GLN A 660 -25.56 -26.04 63.52
CA GLN A 660 -25.30 -26.87 64.70
C GLN A 660 -24.11 -27.84 64.51
N ALA A 661 -23.33 -27.68 63.44
CA ALA A 661 -22.17 -28.50 63.08
C ALA A 661 -22.50 -30.00 62.82
N GLN A 662 -23.69 -30.32 62.32
CA GLN A 662 -24.00 -31.67 61.82
C GLN A 662 -23.69 -31.78 60.31
N PRO A 663 -23.03 -32.86 59.86
CA PRO A 663 -22.67 -33.04 58.45
C PRO A 663 -23.86 -33.51 57.61
N HIS A 664 -24.14 -32.81 56.51
CA HIS A 664 -25.13 -33.22 55.51
C HIS A 664 -24.47 -33.54 54.18
N THR A 665 -24.76 -34.70 53.61
CA THR A 665 -24.32 -35.11 52.27
C THR A 665 -25.28 -34.57 51.22
N THR A 666 -24.78 -33.75 50.31
CA THR A 666 -25.53 -33.32 49.12
C THR A 666 -24.81 -33.79 47.86
N SER A 667 -25.57 -34.37 46.92
CA SER A 667 -25.05 -34.74 45.59
C SER A 667 -25.17 -33.53 44.66
N ALA A 668 -24.08 -32.82 44.44
CA ALA A 668 -24.03 -31.77 43.43
C ALA A 668 -23.80 -32.39 42.04
N LEU A 669 -24.74 -32.18 41.12
CA LEU A 669 -24.58 -32.51 39.71
C LEU A 669 -23.87 -31.32 39.03
N ILE A 670 -22.59 -31.46 38.71
CA ILE A 670 -21.87 -30.46 37.91
C ILE A 670 -22.16 -30.76 36.44
N ALA A 671 -23.07 -29.99 35.83
CA ALA A 671 -23.21 -29.95 34.38
C ALA A 671 -22.09 -29.07 33.81
N GLY A 672 -21.06 -29.70 33.25
CA GLY A 672 -20.00 -29.02 32.51
C GLY A 672 -20.54 -28.51 31.19
N VAL A 673 -20.53 -27.20 30.99
CA VAL A 673 -20.56 -26.59 29.66
C VAL A 673 -19.12 -26.57 29.15
N SER A 674 -18.89 -27.29 28.05
CA SER A 674 -17.64 -27.26 27.30
C SER A 674 -17.35 -25.83 26.85
N ARG A 675 -16.13 -25.35 27.08
CA ARG A 675 -15.52 -24.37 26.17
C ARG A 675 -14.82 -25.13 25.06
#